data_AF-A0A179I2P7-F1
#
_entry.id   AF-A0A179I2P7-F1
#
_cell.length_a   1.000
_cell.length_b   1.000
_cell.length_c   1.000
_cell.angle_alpha   90.00
_cell.angle_beta   90.00
_cell.angle_gamma   90.00
#
_symmetry.space_group_name_H-M   'P 1'
#
loop_
_entity.id
_entity.type
_entity.pdbx_description
1 polymer ?
#
loop_
_entity_poly.entity_id
_entity_poly.type
_entity_poly.pdbx_seq_one_letter_code
_entity_poly.pdbx_strand_id
1 'polypeptide(L)'
;MSGPGVGFEYPRQKVSWLQRDLLLFANSIGAKADELHLLYGDTQEVIDFYASSKATKIPGVPEFDYRRVVDGQRKMEFIKPLPTTSAGRNFETRTKVVGVYDKGKPGTVLDVETELVDVDTDDVYTRIHSSSFFIGQGNWDGPKGPATVSFPPPKDRQPDAVVAHQTTAESALLYRLNGDYNPLHATPEPGSKMGFGGAIMHGLYSWNSTCLELPGDRLVTRIWKTGENKGEFEEIRFVTEVEGGKVCLSNGRALLKTRVSYDDALCTVRYIGEVAGATGAWLGVEWDDSTRGKHDGSHKGKRYFQCKYRYMTTAATSASESATAASFVRPTRPSDTPVSFVAALKAKYVEQEPEASEAPYSQVKFAGKIAEEVGFDKVRRQMAQLDELKMAILDGVHMASARQEGEPAVAHVSPKLAHIDISRNLFENLGPVVEICKDLPSLKKLAINGNRFQNVLEDAALGEATTAFLHVSELGIGDNMLRWEEICRIAVAFPSLTNLAAGANQLTQLSAVNCGGLSTTLTSLNLEFNSFSTISDLASLTSLSSLRNIYLKGNNIRSLSSKETPCPTFPASIRYIDISYNQVDNWDFIDNLTKHFPGLTALRISHNPVYDVRASHNAPTATADEAHMFTIARIGQLQSLNFSQITADDRANAEMFYLSRIAKQLAA
;
A
#
# COMPACT_ATOMS: atom_id res chain seq x y z
N MET A 1 -1.13 48.29 0.45
CA MET A 1 -2.35 48.17 1.26
C MET A 1 -2.99 46.82 0.93
N SER A 2 -3.52 46.11 1.91
CA SER A 2 -4.38 44.95 1.65
C SER A 2 -5.63 45.40 0.86
N GLY A 3 -6.19 44.49 0.06
CA GLY A 3 -7.39 44.79 -0.73
C GLY A 3 -8.61 45.08 0.17
N PRO A 4 -9.70 45.68 -0.37
CA PRO A 4 -10.91 45.92 0.40
C PRO A 4 -11.42 44.65 1.07
N GLY A 5 -11.77 44.73 2.35
CA GLY A 5 -12.20 43.60 3.17
C GLY A 5 -11.11 42.60 3.58
N VAL A 6 -9.92 42.59 2.98
CA VAL A 6 -8.88 41.56 3.26
C VAL A 6 -8.35 41.68 4.68
N GLY A 7 -8.38 40.57 5.42
CA GLY A 7 -8.06 40.49 6.84
C GLY A 7 -9.22 40.83 7.78
N PHE A 8 -10.42 41.11 7.25
CA PHE A 8 -11.62 41.24 8.08
C PHE A 8 -12.00 39.90 8.69
N GLU A 9 -12.13 39.85 10.02
CA GLU A 9 -12.64 38.69 10.76
C GLU A 9 -14.13 38.87 11.04
N TYR A 10 -14.91 37.83 10.74
CA TYR A 10 -16.31 37.74 11.14
C TYR A 10 -16.41 37.47 12.65
N PRO A 11 -17.54 37.82 13.29
CA PRO A 11 -17.82 37.39 14.65
C PRO A 11 -17.66 35.87 14.78
N ARG A 12 -16.88 35.43 15.78
CA ARG A 12 -16.68 34.01 16.10
C ARG A 12 -18.04 33.36 16.35
N GLN A 13 -18.31 32.24 15.69
CA GLN A 13 -19.57 31.51 15.86
C GLN A 13 -19.30 30.26 16.68
N LYS A 14 -19.99 30.11 17.82
CA LYS A 14 -19.94 28.86 18.58
C LYS A 14 -20.53 27.74 17.73
N VAL A 15 -19.84 26.60 17.67
CA VAL A 15 -20.29 25.40 16.97
C VAL A 15 -20.47 24.28 17.99
N SER A 16 -21.58 23.56 17.87
CA SER A 16 -21.85 22.36 18.66
C SER A 16 -22.62 21.35 17.81
N TRP A 17 -22.31 20.07 18.03
CA TRP A 17 -22.99 18.94 17.40
C TRP A 17 -23.08 17.77 18.38
N LEU A 18 -24.20 17.08 18.31
CA LEU A 18 -24.39 15.80 18.96
C LEU A 18 -24.04 14.67 17.97
N GLN A 19 -23.95 13.45 18.49
CA GLN A 19 -23.76 12.27 17.65
C GLN A 19 -24.82 12.22 16.54
N ARG A 20 -26.09 12.52 16.86
CA ARG A 20 -27.20 12.50 15.88
C ARG A 20 -26.95 13.37 14.66
N ASP A 21 -26.34 14.54 14.81
CA ASP A 21 -26.14 15.44 13.68
C ASP A 21 -25.14 14.85 12.66
N LEU A 22 -24.17 14.07 13.13
CA LEU A 22 -23.27 13.29 12.26
C LEU A 22 -23.98 12.12 11.56
N LEU A 23 -24.99 11.50 12.20
CA LEU A 23 -25.78 10.42 11.58
C LEU A 23 -26.77 10.97 10.57
N LEU A 24 -27.42 12.11 10.90
CA LEU A 24 -28.28 12.83 9.99
C LEU A 24 -27.48 13.23 8.76
N PHE A 25 -26.26 13.74 8.96
CA PHE A 25 -25.32 14.03 7.90
C PHE A 25 -24.99 12.78 7.07
N ALA A 26 -24.50 11.70 7.68
CA ALA A 26 -24.15 10.44 7.00
C ALA A 26 -25.33 9.82 6.23
N ASN A 27 -26.50 9.71 6.86
CA ASN A 27 -27.75 9.25 6.24
C ASN A 27 -28.15 10.17 5.07
N SER A 28 -28.02 11.49 5.23
CA SER A 28 -28.37 12.46 4.19
C SER A 28 -27.41 12.50 2.99
N ILE A 29 -26.23 11.88 3.09
CA ILE A 29 -25.28 11.72 1.97
C ILE A 29 -25.15 10.28 1.47
N GLY A 30 -25.92 9.34 2.04
CA GLY A 30 -26.16 8.01 1.46
C GLY A 30 -25.53 6.81 2.17
N ALA A 31 -25.22 6.90 3.47
CA ALA A 31 -24.74 5.75 4.27
C ALA A 31 -25.74 4.57 4.28
N LYS A 32 -25.24 3.34 4.26
CA LYS A 32 -26.03 2.10 4.08
C LYS A 32 -26.38 1.37 5.38
N ALA A 33 -27.35 0.46 5.30
CA ALA A 33 -27.85 -0.34 6.42
C ALA A 33 -26.89 -1.44 6.92
N ASP A 34 -25.78 -1.71 6.24
CA ASP A 34 -24.63 -2.49 6.71
C ASP A 34 -23.52 -1.62 7.32
N GLU A 35 -23.60 -0.30 7.14
CA GLU A 35 -22.72 0.72 7.72
C GLU A 35 -23.29 1.30 9.02
N LEU A 36 -23.98 0.47 9.82
CA LEU A 36 -24.73 0.82 11.04
C LEU A 36 -23.96 1.68 12.06
N HIS A 37 -22.62 1.63 12.02
CA HIS A 37 -21.72 2.47 12.80
C HIS A 37 -21.85 3.98 12.49
N LEU A 38 -22.54 4.37 11.42
CA LEU A 38 -22.83 5.74 11.01
C LEU A 38 -24.29 6.18 11.26
N LEU A 39 -25.16 5.34 11.86
CA LEU A 39 -26.63 5.53 11.78
C LEU A 39 -27.46 5.54 13.09
N TYR A 40 -26.90 5.42 14.32
CA TYR A 40 -27.69 5.36 15.58
C TYR A 40 -27.48 6.49 16.61
N GLY A 41 -28.56 7.22 17.00
CA GLY A 41 -28.58 8.30 18.01
C GLY A 41 -29.74 9.33 17.87
N ASP A 42 -30.05 10.10 18.93
CA ASP A 42 -31.31 10.86 19.12
C ASP A 42 -31.18 12.41 19.28
N THR A 43 -32.32 13.13 19.12
CA THR A 43 -32.67 14.58 19.36
C THR A 43 -32.16 15.74 18.44
N GLN A 44 -33.01 16.77 18.20
CA GLN A 44 -33.02 17.73 17.06
C GLN A 44 -32.69 19.22 17.35
N GLU A 45 -32.10 19.95 16.38
CA GLU A 45 -32.16 21.43 16.18
C GLU A 45 -32.15 21.85 14.67
N VAL A 46 -32.41 23.14 14.36
CA VAL A 46 -32.63 23.73 13.00
C VAL A 46 -32.12 25.19 12.91
N ILE A 47 -31.52 25.64 11.79
CA ILE A 47 -30.94 27.00 11.61
C ILE A 47 -31.48 27.73 10.35
N ASP A 48 -31.70 29.05 10.41
CA ASP A 48 -32.08 29.89 9.25
C ASP A 48 -30.83 30.43 8.49
N PHE A 49 -30.73 30.09 7.21
CA PHE A 49 -29.63 30.46 6.31
C PHE A 49 -29.59 31.96 5.93
N TYR A 50 -30.74 32.59 5.69
CA TYR A 50 -30.76 34.00 5.25
C TYR A 50 -30.61 34.98 6.42
N ALA A 51 -31.09 34.62 7.61
CA ALA A 51 -30.88 35.40 8.82
C ALA A 51 -29.38 35.42 9.23
N SER A 52 -28.72 34.26 9.21
CA SER A 52 -27.30 34.13 9.56
C SER A 52 -26.37 34.83 8.56
N SER A 53 -26.62 34.68 7.25
CA SER A 53 -25.78 35.25 6.19
C SER A 53 -25.78 36.79 6.10
N LYS A 54 -26.84 37.45 6.58
CA LYS A 54 -27.01 38.91 6.45
C LYS A 54 -26.45 39.74 7.62
N ALA A 55 -26.02 39.10 8.70
CA ALA A 55 -25.77 39.80 9.98
C ALA A 55 -24.49 40.66 10.03
N THR A 56 -23.52 40.46 9.12
CA THR A 56 -22.19 41.08 9.21
C THR A 56 -21.81 41.82 7.93
N LYS A 57 -21.41 43.10 8.04
CA LYS A 57 -20.91 43.90 6.90
C LYS A 57 -19.38 43.86 6.82
N ILE A 58 -18.85 43.49 5.65
CA ILE A 58 -17.42 43.54 5.35
C ILE A 58 -17.03 45.01 5.02
N PRO A 59 -16.00 45.59 5.65
CA PRO A 59 -15.57 46.95 5.34
C PRO A 59 -15.00 47.11 3.91
N GLY A 60 -15.40 48.20 3.23
CA GLY A 60 -14.80 48.61 1.95
C GLY A 60 -15.35 47.93 0.69
N VAL A 61 -16.39 47.12 0.80
CA VAL A 61 -17.03 46.43 -0.34
C VAL A 61 -18.54 46.72 -0.40
N PRO A 62 -19.21 46.53 -1.56
CA PRO A 62 -20.66 46.70 -1.68
C PRO A 62 -21.47 45.77 -0.78
N GLU A 63 -22.73 46.13 -0.50
CA GLU A 63 -23.68 45.26 0.19
C GLU A 63 -24.24 44.22 -0.80
N PHE A 64 -23.79 42.97 -0.69
CA PHE A 64 -24.15 41.91 -1.63
C PHE A 64 -25.49 41.24 -1.31
N ASP A 65 -26.26 40.94 -2.36
CA ASP A 65 -27.48 40.15 -2.29
C ASP A 65 -27.17 38.65 -2.29
N TYR A 66 -27.21 38.04 -1.10
CA TYR A 66 -27.04 36.60 -0.88
C TYR A 66 -28.13 35.73 -1.52
N ARG A 67 -29.22 36.29 -2.06
CA ARG A 67 -30.17 35.53 -2.90
C ARG A 67 -29.61 35.21 -4.30
N ARG A 68 -28.46 35.80 -4.66
CA ARG A 68 -27.78 35.63 -5.95
C ARG A 68 -26.31 35.19 -5.78
N VAL A 69 -26.02 34.50 -4.68
CA VAL A 69 -24.72 33.85 -4.45
C VAL A 69 -24.76 32.39 -4.89
N VAL A 70 -23.63 31.87 -5.37
CA VAL A 70 -23.38 30.43 -5.56
C VAL A 70 -22.02 30.06 -4.96
N ASP A 71 -21.88 28.84 -4.47
CA ASP A 71 -20.57 28.26 -4.15
C ASP A 71 -19.73 28.17 -5.44
N GLY A 72 -18.53 28.74 -5.41
CA GLY A 72 -17.59 28.73 -6.53
C GLY A 72 -16.50 27.67 -6.37
N GLN A 73 -15.82 27.65 -5.22
CA GLN A 73 -14.74 26.70 -4.92
C GLN A 73 -14.71 26.35 -3.43
N ARG A 74 -14.20 25.15 -3.12
CA ARG A 74 -14.03 24.66 -1.75
C ARG A 74 -12.77 23.80 -1.64
N LYS A 75 -11.88 24.15 -0.71
CA LYS A 75 -10.73 23.33 -0.27
C LYS A 75 -10.90 23.10 1.22
N MET A 76 -10.88 21.85 1.67
CA MET A 76 -10.89 21.49 3.09
C MET A 76 -9.58 20.79 3.45
N GLU A 77 -9.02 21.15 4.60
CA GLU A 77 -7.84 20.55 5.20
C GLU A 77 -8.24 20.06 6.60
N PHE A 78 -8.39 18.74 6.73
CA PHE A 78 -8.66 18.08 8.01
C PHE A 78 -7.32 17.86 8.73
N ILE A 79 -7.00 18.79 9.62
CA ILE A 79 -5.75 18.81 10.40
C ILE A 79 -5.86 17.79 11.56
N LYS A 80 -7.06 17.64 12.12
CA LYS A 80 -7.42 16.66 13.14
C LYS A 80 -8.78 16.03 12.77
N PRO A 81 -9.04 14.76 13.14
CA PRO A 81 -10.37 14.19 13.00
C PRO A 81 -11.35 14.94 13.92
N LEU A 82 -12.56 15.18 13.43
CA LEU A 82 -13.63 15.75 14.24
C LEU A 82 -14.10 14.72 15.27
N PRO A 83 -14.26 15.08 16.56
CA PRO A 83 -14.81 14.15 17.54
C PRO A 83 -16.28 13.83 17.22
N THR A 84 -16.74 12.65 17.64
CA THR A 84 -18.12 12.18 17.38
C THR A 84 -19.21 12.99 18.09
N THR A 85 -18.83 13.94 18.96
CA THR A 85 -19.67 15.00 19.50
C THR A 85 -18.79 16.17 19.97
N SER A 86 -19.36 17.38 20.00
CA SER A 86 -18.75 18.52 20.70
C SER A 86 -18.92 18.48 22.22
N ALA A 87 -19.69 17.53 22.77
CA ALA A 87 -20.00 17.50 24.21
C ALA A 87 -18.72 17.44 25.06
N GLY A 88 -18.59 18.39 26.00
CA GLY A 88 -17.40 18.52 26.86
C GLY A 88 -16.21 19.25 26.22
N ARG A 89 -16.36 19.85 25.03
CA ARG A 89 -15.39 20.76 24.40
C ARG A 89 -16.07 22.03 23.91
N ASN A 90 -15.35 23.15 23.83
CA ASN A 90 -15.86 24.40 23.29
C ASN A 90 -15.36 24.63 21.86
N PHE A 91 -16.16 24.32 20.85
CA PHE A 91 -15.80 24.61 19.46
C PHE A 91 -16.33 25.98 18.98
N GLU A 92 -15.53 26.67 18.18
CA GLU A 92 -15.95 27.87 17.44
C GLU A 92 -15.41 27.85 16.01
N THR A 93 -16.09 28.52 15.08
CA THR A 93 -15.51 28.89 13.78
C THR A 93 -14.94 30.31 13.82
N ARG A 94 -13.72 30.44 13.30
CA ARG A 94 -13.02 31.70 13.06
C ARG A 94 -12.93 31.91 11.56
N THR A 95 -13.70 32.85 11.01
CA THR A 95 -13.74 33.12 9.57
C THR A 95 -13.10 34.47 9.27
N LYS A 96 -12.10 34.48 8.38
CA LYS A 96 -11.43 35.69 7.88
C LYS A 96 -11.57 35.82 6.37
N VAL A 97 -11.71 37.05 5.89
CA VAL A 97 -11.72 37.38 4.47
C VAL A 97 -10.30 37.35 3.92
N VAL A 98 -10.06 36.49 2.93
CA VAL A 98 -8.78 36.34 2.23
C VAL A 98 -8.74 37.22 0.97
N GLY A 99 -9.89 37.43 0.33
CA GLY A 99 -10.00 38.21 -0.89
C GLY A 99 -11.44 38.65 -1.19
N VAL A 100 -11.61 39.84 -1.75
CA VAL A 100 -12.86 40.24 -2.41
C VAL A 100 -12.51 40.81 -3.77
N TYR A 101 -13.03 40.22 -4.85
CA TYR A 101 -12.57 40.47 -6.20
C TYR A 101 -13.70 40.81 -7.18
N ASP A 102 -13.61 41.99 -7.80
CA ASP A 102 -14.52 42.40 -8.87
C ASP A 102 -14.15 41.67 -10.17
N LYS A 103 -15.05 40.83 -10.68
CA LYS A 103 -14.88 40.15 -11.98
C LYS A 103 -15.59 40.91 -13.11
N GLY A 104 -16.06 42.13 -12.86
CA GLY A 104 -16.82 42.97 -13.77
C GLY A 104 -18.27 42.52 -13.89
N LYS A 105 -18.90 42.78 -15.05
CA LYS A 105 -20.30 42.40 -15.35
C LYS A 105 -20.72 40.98 -14.90
N PRO A 106 -19.87 39.92 -14.98
CA PRO A 106 -20.19 38.60 -14.42
C PRO A 106 -20.55 38.57 -12.93
N GLY A 107 -19.88 39.35 -12.06
CA GLY A 107 -20.09 39.28 -10.61
C GLY A 107 -18.88 39.62 -9.75
N THR A 108 -19.01 39.37 -8.44
CA THR A 108 -17.92 39.49 -7.46
C THR A 108 -17.60 38.14 -6.82
N VAL A 109 -16.32 37.86 -6.60
CA VAL A 109 -15.83 36.72 -5.80
C VAL A 109 -15.54 37.19 -4.37
N LEU A 110 -15.94 36.41 -3.38
CA LEU A 110 -15.54 36.53 -1.98
C LEU A 110 -14.82 35.25 -1.56
N ASP A 111 -13.54 35.35 -1.26
CA ASP A 111 -12.70 34.26 -0.76
C ASP A 111 -12.53 34.41 0.76
N VAL A 112 -12.85 33.36 1.50
CA VAL A 112 -12.73 33.29 2.96
C VAL A 112 -11.96 32.05 3.38
N GLU A 113 -11.27 32.16 4.51
CA GLU A 113 -10.72 31.02 5.25
C GLU A 113 -11.49 30.91 6.56
N THR A 114 -12.03 29.72 6.82
CA THR A 114 -12.73 29.38 8.05
C THR A 114 -11.97 28.26 8.76
N GLU A 115 -11.59 28.51 10.01
CA GLU A 115 -10.98 27.52 10.89
C GLU A 115 -12.01 27.07 11.93
N LEU A 116 -12.20 25.75 12.08
CA LEU A 116 -12.88 25.18 13.25
C LEU A 116 -11.83 24.96 14.34
N VAL A 117 -12.03 25.61 15.49
CA VAL A 117 -11.07 25.65 16.59
C VAL A 117 -11.71 25.16 17.89
N ASP A 118 -10.97 24.34 18.64
CA ASP A 118 -11.27 24.02 20.04
C ASP A 118 -10.72 25.14 20.93
N VAL A 119 -11.61 25.96 21.47
CA VAL A 119 -11.31 27.19 22.23
C VAL A 119 -10.51 26.89 23.50
N ASP A 120 -10.71 25.72 24.10
CA ASP A 120 -10.08 25.35 25.37
C ASP A 120 -8.59 24.97 25.19
N THR A 121 -8.18 24.63 23.94
CA THR A 121 -6.80 24.22 23.58
C THR A 121 -6.14 25.09 22.51
N ASP A 122 -6.89 25.98 21.87
CA ASP A 122 -6.55 26.75 20.66
C ASP A 122 -6.18 25.87 19.44
N ASP A 123 -6.59 24.60 19.45
CA ASP A 123 -6.31 23.65 18.38
C ASP A 123 -7.22 23.84 17.16
N VAL A 124 -6.63 24.05 15.98
CA VAL A 124 -7.38 23.99 14.70
C VAL A 124 -7.61 22.53 14.28
N TYR A 125 -8.87 22.17 14.05
CA TYR A 125 -9.28 20.84 13.59
C TYR A 125 -9.44 20.78 12.07
N THR A 126 -10.13 21.77 11.50
CA THR A 126 -10.39 21.86 10.06
C THR A 126 -10.14 23.28 9.58
N ARG A 127 -9.38 23.44 8.50
CA ARG A 127 -9.26 24.70 7.77
C ARG A 127 -9.99 24.58 6.43
N ILE A 128 -10.84 25.55 6.13
CA ILE A 128 -11.70 25.55 4.95
C ILE A 128 -11.45 26.85 4.18
N HIS A 129 -10.89 26.76 2.98
CA HIS A 129 -10.89 27.88 2.04
C HIS A 129 -12.11 27.76 1.14
N SER A 130 -12.96 28.78 1.14
CA SER A 130 -14.21 28.83 0.37
C SER A 130 -14.22 30.05 -0.53
N SER A 131 -14.73 29.89 -1.75
CA SER A 131 -14.94 30.98 -2.70
C SER A 131 -16.43 31.07 -3.04
N SER A 132 -17.04 32.22 -2.79
CA SER A 132 -18.45 32.51 -3.08
C SER A 132 -18.57 33.48 -4.24
N PHE A 133 -19.44 33.21 -5.21
CA PHE A 133 -19.64 34.06 -6.38
C PHE A 133 -21.00 34.75 -6.39
N PHE A 134 -21.00 36.08 -6.30
CA PHE A 134 -22.17 36.93 -6.32
C PHE A 134 -22.53 37.33 -7.76
N ILE A 135 -23.47 36.59 -8.36
CA ILE A 135 -23.81 36.65 -9.79
C ILE A 135 -24.36 38.03 -10.17
N GLY A 136 -23.68 38.71 -11.10
CA GLY A 136 -24.08 40.01 -11.64
C GLY A 136 -23.86 41.19 -10.67
N GLN A 137 -23.07 41.01 -9.61
CA GLN A 137 -22.78 42.01 -8.57
C GLN A 137 -21.32 42.49 -8.62
N GLY A 138 -20.79 42.74 -9.82
CA GLY A 138 -19.48 43.37 -10.06
C GLY A 138 -19.62 44.77 -10.68
N ASN A 139 -18.53 45.32 -11.23
CA ASN A 139 -18.39 46.72 -11.66
C ASN A 139 -18.50 47.74 -10.50
N TRP A 140 -17.80 47.48 -9.41
CA TRP A 140 -17.64 48.41 -8.27
C TRP A 140 -16.20 48.95 -8.16
N ASP A 141 -15.40 48.80 -9.22
CA ASP A 141 -13.99 49.18 -9.33
C ASP A 141 -13.07 48.51 -8.28
N GLY A 142 -13.45 47.30 -7.86
CA GLY A 142 -12.67 46.46 -6.97
C GLY A 142 -11.44 45.81 -7.63
N PRO A 143 -10.52 45.22 -6.84
CA PRO A 143 -9.38 44.52 -7.39
C PRO A 143 -9.84 43.26 -8.16
N LYS A 144 -9.23 42.96 -9.31
CA LYS A 144 -9.62 41.80 -10.14
C LYS A 144 -9.25 40.43 -9.52
N GLY A 145 -8.43 40.43 -8.49
CA GLY A 145 -7.88 39.22 -7.85
C GLY A 145 -6.85 38.49 -8.72
N PRO A 146 -6.26 37.40 -8.20
CA PRO A 146 -5.41 36.52 -8.98
C PRO A 146 -6.19 35.86 -10.13
N ALA A 147 -5.47 35.35 -11.12
CA ALA A 147 -6.04 34.49 -12.14
C ALA A 147 -6.59 33.21 -11.47
N THR A 148 -7.80 32.81 -11.84
CA THR A 148 -8.41 31.58 -11.31
C THR A 148 -7.59 30.38 -11.74
N VAL A 149 -6.95 29.70 -10.77
CA VAL A 149 -6.28 28.42 -11.02
C VAL A 149 -7.36 27.36 -11.24
N SER A 150 -7.20 26.59 -12.32
CA SER A 150 -8.07 25.48 -12.70
C SER A 150 -7.31 24.18 -12.54
N PHE A 151 -7.96 23.16 -12.00
CA PHE A 151 -7.42 21.82 -11.76
C PHE A 151 -8.16 20.79 -12.63
N PRO A 152 -8.04 20.87 -13.98
CA PRO A 152 -8.73 19.94 -14.86
C PRO A 152 -8.25 18.50 -14.65
N PRO A 153 -9.07 17.50 -15.02
CA PRO A 153 -8.62 16.13 -15.20
C PRO A 153 -7.34 16.03 -16.04
N PRO A 154 -6.49 15.03 -15.79
CA PRO A 154 -5.37 14.72 -16.68
C PRO A 154 -5.86 14.55 -18.11
N LYS A 155 -5.20 15.23 -19.06
CA LYS A 155 -5.46 14.99 -20.48
C LYS A 155 -4.97 13.59 -20.83
N ASP A 156 -5.70 12.93 -21.72
CA ASP A 156 -5.34 11.63 -22.32
C ASP A 156 -5.30 10.43 -21.36
N ARG A 157 -5.93 10.51 -20.17
CA ARG A 157 -6.10 9.38 -19.23
C ARG A 157 -7.57 9.13 -18.88
N GLN A 158 -8.00 7.87 -18.92
CA GLN A 158 -9.31 7.46 -18.38
C GLN A 158 -9.35 7.59 -16.84
N PRO A 159 -10.53 7.68 -16.22
CA PRO A 159 -10.66 7.68 -14.76
C PRO A 159 -10.16 6.36 -14.16
N ASP A 160 -9.49 6.43 -13.02
CA ASP A 160 -9.03 5.22 -12.32
C ASP A 160 -10.21 4.44 -11.70
N ALA A 161 -11.30 5.16 -11.39
CA ALA A 161 -12.59 4.60 -11.01
C ALA A 161 -13.74 5.44 -11.59
N VAL A 162 -14.89 4.80 -11.83
CA VAL A 162 -16.17 5.44 -12.17
C VAL A 162 -17.24 4.89 -11.23
N VAL A 163 -17.68 5.73 -10.29
CA VAL A 163 -18.69 5.39 -9.28
C VAL A 163 -20.03 6.05 -9.67
N ALA A 164 -21.17 5.54 -9.17
CA ALA A 164 -22.51 5.89 -9.63
C ALA A 164 -23.60 5.77 -8.53
N HIS A 165 -24.40 6.83 -8.32
CA HIS A 165 -25.26 7.09 -7.13
C HIS A 165 -26.73 7.33 -7.59
N GLN A 166 -27.83 6.80 -7.01
CA GLN A 166 -29.24 7.16 -7.43
C GLN A 166 -30.21 7.74 -6.34
N THR A 167 -30.84 8.91 -6.61
CA THR A 167 -31.52 9.84 -5.66
C THR A 167 -33.02 9.72 -5.76
N THR A 168 -33.64 10.51 -4.90
CA THR A 168 -35.03 10.87 -4.93
C THR A 168 -35.22 12.39 -4.84
N ALA A 169 -36.43 12.89 -5.08
CA ALA A 169 -36.79 14.30 -4.93
C ALA A 169 -36.55 14.83 -3.50
N GLU A 170 -36.53 13.93 -2.51
CA GLU A 170 -36.35 14.23 -1.09
C GLU A 170 -34.88 14.36 -0.68
N SER A 171 -33.91 14.00 -1.54
CA SER A 171 -32.48 14.00 -1.17
C SER A 171 -31.98 15.40 -0.75
N ALA A 172 -32.41 16.46 -1.46
CA ALA A 172 -32.13 17.84 -1.07
C ALA A 172 -32.92 18.30 0.17
N LEU A 173 -34.11 17.75 0.39
CA LEU A 173 -34.96 18.03 1.57
C LEU A 173 -34.41 17.37 2.85
N LEU A 174 -33.69 16.25 2.71
CA LEU A 174 -32.98 15.58 3.80
C LEU A 174 -31.64 16.26 4.08
N TYR A 175 -30.82 16.53 3.06
CA TYR A 175 -29.48 17.11 3.23
C TYR A 175 -29.50 18.54 3.79
N ARG A 176 -30.50 19.37 3.44
CA ARG A 176 -30.65 20.71 4.05
C ARG A 176 -30.79 20.70 5.56
N LEU A 177 -31.21 19.57 6.16
CA LEU A 177 -31.38 19.50 7.62
C LEU A 177 -30.06 19.67 8.39
N ASN A 178 -28.91 19.51 7.72
CA ASN A 178 -27.57 19.73 8.26
C ASN A 178 -27.13 21.21 8.35
N GLY A 179 -27.99 22.18 7.98
CA GLY A 179 -27.75 23.60 8.21
C GLY A 179 -27.87 24.53 7.00
N ASP A 180 -27.83 24.00 5.77
CA ASP A 180 -28.09 24.80 4.56
C ASP A 180 -29.57 24.76 4.17
N TYR A 181 -30.33 25.64 4.79
CA TYR A 181 -31.78 25.79 4.59
C TYR A 181 -32.16 26.65 3.37
N ASN A 182 -31.21 27.06 2.52
CA ASN A 182 -31.46 27.91 1.35
C ASN A 182 -32.61 27.37 0.46
N PRO A 183 -33.70 28.15 0.24
CA PRO A 183 -34.86 27.72 -0.53
C PRO A 183 -34.58 27.23 -1.96
N LEU A 184 -33.44 27.59 -2.55
CA LEU A 184 -32.95 27.07 -3.84
C LEU A 184 -32.90 25.53 -3.91
N HIS A 185 -32.78 24.87 -2.75
CA HIS A 185 -32.71 23.41 -2.61
C HIS A 185 -34.02 22.78 -2.11
N ALA A 186 -35.09 23.56 -1.92
CA ALA A 186 -36.32 23.11 -1.28
C ALA A 186 -37.60 23.45 -2.06
N THR A 187 -37.61 24.55 -2.82
CA THR A 187 -38.78 24.96 -3.61
C THR A 187 -38.35 25.35 -5.04
N PRO A 188 -39.22 25.21 -6.06
CA PRO A 188 -38.82 25.36 -7.46
C PRO A 188 -38.68 26.82 -7.93
N GLU A 189 -39.24 27.80 -7.21
CA GLU A 189 -39.35 29.18 -7.67
C GLU A 189 -37.99 29.90 -7.74
N PRO A 190 -37.06 29.77 -6.77
CA PRO A 190 -35.75 30.42 -6.85
C PRO A 190 -34.94 29.89 -8.02
N GLY A 191 -34.85 28.56 -8.16
CA GLY A 191 -34.07 27.93 -9.24
C GLY A 191 -34.68 28.15 -10.62
N SER A 192 -36.01 28.16 -10.74
CA SER A 192 -36.70 28.58 -11.97
C SER A 192 -36.35 30.02 -12.36
N LYS A 193 -36.35 30.96 -11.41
CA LYS A 193 -35.95 32.38 -11.66
C LYS A 193 -34.48 32.53 -12.03
N MET A 194 -33.62 31.61 -11.59
CA MET A 194 -32.19 31.58 -11.91
C MET A 194 -31.86 30.77 -13.18
N GLY A 195 -32.86 30.17 -13.84
CA GLY A 195 -32.69 29.43 -15.10
C GLY A 195 -32.27 27.96 -14.94
N PHE A 196 -32.39 27.39 -13.74
CA PHE A 196 -32.10 25.97 -13.47
C PHE A 196 -33.29 25.03 -13.74
N GLY A 197 -34.50 25.57 -13.94
CA GLY A 197 -35.71 24.78 -14.27
C GLY A 197 -36.45 24.16 -13.08
N GLY A 198 -35.91 24.27 -11.86
CA GLY A 198 -36.50 23.77 -10.62
C GLY A 198 -35.55 23.96 -9.44
N ALA A 199 -35.82 23.28 -8.32
CA ALA A 199 -34.86 23.19 -7.22
C ALA A 199 -33.62 22.38 -7.66
N ILE A 200 -32.46 22.69 -7.10
CA ILE A 200 -31.19 21.98 -7.40
C ILE A 200 -30.61 21.33 -6.15
N MET A 201 -29.83 20.27 -6.31
CA MET A 201 -29.06 19.65 -5.23
C MET A 201 -27.97 20.62 -4.72
N HIS A 202 -27.66 20.59 -3.42
CA HIS A 202 -26.54 21.34 -2.84
C HIS A 202 -25.21 20.91 -3.45
N GLY A 203 -24.33 21.86 -3.82
CA GLY A 203 -22.98 21.52 -4.31
C GLY A 203 -22.15 20.75 -3.28
N LEU A 204 -22.32 21.09 -1.99
CA LEU A 204 -21.68 20.37 -0.88
C LEU A 204 -22.23 18.95 -0.67
N TYR A 205 -23.47 18.64 -1.06
CA TYR A 205 -23.93 17.25 -1.07
C TYR A 205 -23.11 16.43 -2.07
N SER A 206 -22.94 16.91 -3.31
CA SER A 206 -22.14 16.21 -4.32
C SER A 206 -20.69 16.05 -3.91
N TRP A 207 -20.12 17.01 -3.17
CA TRP A 207 -18.78 16.88 -2.57
C TRP A 207 -18.76 15.79 -1.48
N ASN A 208 -19.71 15.82 -0.53
CA ASN A 208 -19.75 14.91 0.61
C ASN A 208 -20.12 13.46 0.23
N SER A 209 -21.11 13.25 -0.65
CA SER A 209 -21.52 11.92 -1.09
C SER A 209 -20.44 11.23 -1.92
N THR A 210 -19.67 12.00 -2.70
CA THR A 210 -18.46 11.55 -3.39
C THR A 210 -17.40 11.03 -2.41
N CYS A 211 -17.40 11.51 -1.17
CA CYS A 211 -16.47 11.08 -0.13
C CYS A 211 -17.02 9.96 0.79
N LEU A 212 -18.26 9.48 0.63
CA LEU A 212 -18.86 8.47 1.52
C LEU A 212 -19.33 7.16 0.85
N GLU A 213 -19.98 7.25 -0.31
CA GLU A 213 -20.71 6.16 -0.99
C GLU A 213 -21.92 5.49 -0.27
N LEU A 214 -23.16 5.37 -0.79
CA LEU A 214 -23.95 5.96 -1.90
C LEU A 214 -25.42 5.39 -1.82
N PRO A 215 -26.53 6.18 -1.93
CA PRO A 215 -27.28 6.33 -3.22
C PRO A 215 -27.97 7.74 -3.53
N GLY A 216 -27.68 8.36 -4.71
CA GLY A 216 -28.11 9.71 -5.24
C GLY A 216 -27.80 10.17 -6.75
N ASP A 217 -28.77 10.38 -7.66
CA ASP A 217 -28.83 10.66 -9.15
C ASP A 217 -27.56 10.48 -9.99
N ARG A 218 -27.51 9.47 -10.89
CA ARG A 218 -26.25 8.79 -11.32
C ARG A 218 -24.98 9.66 -11.33
N LEU A 219 -24.45 9.96 -10.15
CA LEU A 219 -23.29 10.83 -10.00
C LEU A 219 -22.05 10.04 -10.42
N VAL A 220 -21.53 10.35 -11.60
CA VAL A 220 -20.28 9.84 -12.13
C VAL A 220 -19.13 10.61 -11.49
N THR A 221 -18.60 10.06 -10.40
CA THR A 221 -17.31 10.49 -9.84
C THR A 221 -16.18 9.81 -10.59
N ARG A 222 -15.23 10.63 -11.05
CA ARG A 222 -13.95 10.23 -11.64
C ARG A 222 -12.84 10.67 -10.70
N ILE A 223 -11.97 9.75 -10.32
CA ILE A 223 -10.86 9.99 -9.39
C ILE A 223 -9.53 9.73 -10.12
N TRP A 224 -8.51 10.52 -9.80
CA TRP A 224 -7.15 10.39 -10.29
C TRP A 224 -6.14 10.55 -9.16
N LYS A 225 -5.21 9.60 -9.03
CA LYS A 225 -3.91 9.87 -8.38
C LYS A 225 -3.05 10.70 -9.33
N THR A 226 -2.53 11.85 -8.90
CA THR A 226 -1.77 12.73 -9.81
C THR A 226 -0.31 12.35 -9.96
N GLY A 227 0.26 11.63 -8.98
CA GLY A 227 1.71 11.41 -8.86
C GLY A 227 2.50 12.65 -8.42
N GLU A 228 1.83 13.80 -8.20
CA GLU A 228 2.46 15.00 -7.65
C GLU A 228 2.52 14.90 -6.11
N ASN A 229 3.70 14.62 -5.56
CA ASN A 229 3.91 14.60 -4.11
C ASN A 229 4.11 16.02 -3.54
N LYS A 230 3.35 16.37 -2.51
CA LYS A 230 3.50 17.60 -1.70
C LYS A 230 4.23 17.25 -0.40
N GLY A 231 5.55 17.07 -0.49
CA GLY A 231 6.34 16.48 0.58
C GLY A 231 6.00 14.99 0.71
N GLU A 232 5.54 14.58 1.89
CA GLU A 232 5.18 13.17 2.19
C GLU A 232 3.76 12.78 1.73
N PHE A 233 3.00 13.69 1.11
CA PHE A 233 1.61 13.45 0.73
C PHE A 233 1.43 13.33 -0.78
N GLU A 234 0.81 12.25 -1.26
CA GLU A 234 0.32 12.08 -2.63
C GLU A 234 -0.94 12.92 -2.87
N GLU A 235 -0.99 13.66 -3.98
CA GLU A 235 -2.19 14.40 -4.38
C GLU A 235 -3.20 13.54 -5.15
N ILE A 236 -4.45 13.61 -4.70
CA ILE A 236 -5.62 13.01 -5.35
C ILE A 236 -6.45 14.15 -5.94
N ARG A 237 -6.92 14.00 -7.19
CA ARG A 237 -7.92 14.89 -7.82
C ARG A 237 -9.20 14.11 -8.13
N PHE A 238 -10.34 14.78 -8.09
CA PHE A 238 -11.62 14.16 -8.45
C PHE A 238 -12.63 15.16 -9.05
N VAL A 239 -13.46 14.64 -9.95
CA VAL A 239 -14.54 15.37 -10.64
C VAL A 239 -15.81 14.55 -10.55
N THR A 240 -16.92 15.19 -10.20
CA THR A 240 -18.24 14.57 -10.06
C THR A 240 -19.23 15.26 -10.97
N GLU A 241 -19.96 14.51 -11.80
CA GLU A 241 -21.04 14.99 -12.67
C GLU A 241 -22.29 14.12 -12.51
N VAL A 242 -23.47 14.63 -12.83
CA VAL A 242 -24.62 13.74 -13.13
C VAL A 242 -24.37 13.06 -14.48
N GLU A 243 -24.61 11.76 -14.61
CA GLU A 243 -24.53 11.03 -15.89
C GLU A 243 -25.30 11.76 -17.00
N GLY A 244 -24.64 12.05 -18.11
CA GLY A 244 -25.24 12.76 -19.25
C GLY A 244 -25.64 14.21 -18.94
N GLY A 245 -25.35 14.70 -17.73
CA GLY A 245 -25.73 16.01 -17.22
C GLY A 245 -24.54 16.98 -17.09
N LYS A 246 -24.65 17.90 -16.12
CA LYS A 246 -23.63 18.92 -15.86
C LYS A 246 -22.67 18.47 -14.75
N VAL A 247 -21.43 18.94 -14.81
CA VAL A 247 -20.43 18.75 -13.75
C VAL A 247 -20.90 19.47 -12.47
N CYS A 248 -20.96 18.73 -11.37
CA CYS A 248 -21.37 19.18 -10.04
C CYS A 248 -20.16 19.62 -9.19
N LEU A 249 -19.02 18.95 -9.37
CA LEU A 249 -17.75 19.27 -8.73
C LEU A 249 -16.62 19.12 -9.76
N SER A 250 -15.93 20.21 -10.09
CA SER A 250 -14.94 20.25 -11.18
C SER A 250 -13.48 20.29 -10.73
N ASN A 251 -13.21 20.42 -9.42
CA ASN A 251 -11.88 20.67 -8.86
C ASN A 251 -11.69 20.00 -7.48
N GLY A 252 -12.20 18.78 -7.27
CA GLY A 252 -11.96 18.03 -6.03
C GLY A 252 -10.48 17.71 -5.85
N ARG A 253 -9.94 17.88 -4.63
CA ARG A 253 -8.51 17.70 -4.33
C ARG A 253 -8.30 17.21 -2.88
N ALA A 254 -7.44 16.21 -2.68
CA ALA A 254 -7.02 15.70 -1.36
C ALA A 254 -5.51 15.36 -1.33
N LEU A 255 -4.97 15.12 -0.13
CA LEU A 255 -3.56 14.80 0.13
C LEU A 255 -3.48 13.60 1.11
N LEU A 256 -2.73 12.55 0.77
CA LEU A 256 -2.65 11.30 1.56
C LEU A 256 -1.21 10.84 1.79
N LYS A 257 -0.88 10.39 3.02
CA LYS A 257 0.36 9.64 3.33
C LYS A 257 0.08 8.15 3.25
N THR A 258 0.94 7.39 2.57
CA THR A 258 0.72 5.96 2.33
C THR A 258 1.87 5.07 2.85
N ARG A 259 3.13 5.31 2.49
CA ARG A 259 4.31 4.61 3.05
C ARG A 259 5.30 5.58 3.70
N VAL A 260 5.72 5.29 4.93
CA VAL A 260 6.60 6.15 5.74
C VAL A 260 7.57 5.31 6.58
N SER A 261 8.59 5.95 7.16
CA SER A 261 9.53 5.33 8.11
C SER A 261 9.58 6.11 9.42
N TYR A 262 9.86 5.41 10.52
CA TYR A 262 10.06 6.00 11.85
C TYR A 262 11.19 5.30 12.63
N ASP A 263 12.30 6.00 12.84
CA ASP A 263 13.54 5.48 13.42
C ASP A 263 14.01 4.23 12.63
N ASP A 264 14.25 4.42 11.33
CA ASP A 264 14.67 3.43 10.32
C ASP A 264 13.70 2.25 10.13
N ALA A 265 12.50 2.31 10.71
CA ALA A 265 11.49 1.28 10.59
C ALA A 265 10.36 1.66 9.62
N LEU A 266 10.36 0.98 8.47
CA LEU A 266 9.35 1.12 7.43
C LEU A 266 7.97 0.65 7.91
N CYS A 267 6.95 1.40 7.52
CA CYS A 267 5.55 1.05 7.73
C CYS A 267 4.64 1.57 6.62
N THR A 268 3.45 0.97 6.52
CA THR A 268 2.34 1.48 5.70
C THR A 268 1.28 2.10 6.61
N VAL A 269 0.82 3.31 6.28
CA VAL A 269 -0.34 3.92 6.96
C VAL A 269 -1.59 3.16 6.52
N ARG A 270 -2.34 2.64 7.50
CA ARG A 270 -3.57 1.86 7.30
C ARG A 270 -4.83 2.55 7.83
N TYR A 271 -4.67 3.52 8.73
CA TYR A 271 -5.76 4.25 9.36
C TYR A 271 -5.32 5.65 9.76
N ILE A 272 -6.24 6.61 9.71
CA ILE A 272 -6.05 7.98 10.22
C ILE A 272 -7.36 8.36 10.96
N GLY A 273 -7.28 8.66 12.26
CA GLY A 273 -8.48 9.04 13.04
C GLY A 273 -8.31 8.95 14.56
N GLU A 274 -9.42 9.04 15.31
CA GLU A 274 -9.43 8.91 16.78
C GLU A 274 -9.38 7.44 17.25
N VAL A 275 -8.75 7.18 18.40
CA VAL A 275 -8.62 5.84 18.99
C VAL A 275 -9.27 5.81 20.38
N ALA A 276 -10.02 4.75 20.69
CA ALA A 276 -10.91 4.71 21.85
C ALA A 276 -10.15 4.83 23.17
N GLY A 277 -10.49 5.85 23.96
CA GLY A 277 -9.78 6.16 25.20
C GLY A 277 -8.32 6.57 25.00
N ALA A 278 -8.00 7.20 23.87
CA ALA A 278 -6.77 7.93 23.61
C ALA A 278 -7.12 9.28 22.96
N THR A 279 -6.53 10.38 23.42
CA THR A 279 -6.91 11.73 22.97
C THR A 279 -6.34 12.07 21.60
N GLY A 280 -7.12 12.76 20.75
CA GLY A 280 -6.68 13.33 19.48
C GLY A 280 -6.43 12.34 18.35
N ALA A 281 -5.86 12.84 17.26
CA ALA A 281 -5.54 12.09 16.05
C ALA A 281 -4.45 11.03 16.26
N TRP A 282 -4.59 9.91 15.55
CA TRP A 282 -3.60 8.84 15.44
C TRP A 282 -3.50 8.35 13.98
N LEU A 283 -2.27 8.04 13.57
CA LEU A 283 -2.00 7.18 12.43
C LEU A 283 -1.98 5.74 12.93
N GLY A 284 -2.86 4.88 12.42
CA GLY A 284 -2.69 3.45 12.55
C GLY A 284 -1.73 2.98 11.46
N VAL A 285 -0.55 2.54 11.86
CA VAL A 285 0.49 2.04 10.94
C VAL A 285 0.64 0.54 11.08
N GLU A 286 0.94 -0.13 9.98
CA GLU A 286 1.42 -1.51 9.92
C GLU A 286 2.91 -1.48 9.60
N TRP A 287 3.76 -1.94 10.51
CA TRP A 287 5.20 -2.09 10.31
C TRP A 287 5.49 -3.22 9.33
N ASP A 288 6.55 -3.07 8.53
CA ASP A 288 7.04 -4.16 7.70
C ASP A 288 7.66 -5.29 8.56
N ASP A 289 8.23 -4.94 9.72
CA ASP A 289 8.58 -5.89 10.78
C ASP A 289 7.34 -6.25 11.62
N SER A 290 6.83 -7.47 11.42
CA SER A 290 5.66 -8.02 12.13
C SER A 290 5.81 -8.12 13.66
N THR A 291 7.01 -8.00 14.21
CA THR A 291 7.29 -8.08 15.66
C THR A 291 7.31 -6.71 16.35
N ARG A 292 7.37 -5.60 15.61
CA ARG A 292 7.59 -4.24 16.14
C ARG A 292 6.34 -3.56 16.72
N GLY A 293 5.15 -3.99 16.31
CA GLY A 293 3.89 -3.36 16.74
C GLY A 293 3.43 -3.79 18.14
N LYS A 294 2.24 -3.32 18.49
CA LYS A 294 1.60 -3.46 19.81
C LYS A 294 0.20 -4.05 19.74
N HIS A 295 -0.38 -4.12 18.53
CA HIS A 295 -1.71 -4.68 18.26
C HIS A 295 -1.83 -5.17 16.81
N ASP A 296 -2.95 -5.81 16.49
CA ASP A 296 -3.30 -6.37 15.16
C ASP A 296 -4.11 -5.37 14.29
N GLY A 297 -4.19 -4.11 14.72
CA GLY A 297 -5.08 -3.09 14.17
C GLY A 297 -6.32 -2.81 15.05
N SER A 298 -6.43 -3.46 16.21
CA SER A 298 -7.45 -3.17 17.24
C SER A 298 -6.90 -2.45 18.47
N HIS A 299 -7.77 -1.76 19.22
CA HIS A 299 -7.48 -1.19 20.54
C HIS A 299 -8.72 -1.26 21.43
N LYS A 300 -8.56 -1.74 22.69
CA LYS A 300 -9.65 -1.88 23.68
C LYS A 300 -10.93 -2.53 23.12
N GLY A 301 -10.78 -3.59 22.34
CA GLY A 301 -11.89 -4.35 21.75
C GLY A 301 -12.51 -3.74 20.48
N LYS A 302 -12.11 -2.54 20.04
CA LYS A 302 -12.53 -1.96 18.76
C LYS A 302 -11.45 -2.15 17.69
N ARG A 303 -11.83 -2.66 16.51
CA ARG A 303 -10.95 -2.75 15.33
C ARG A 303 -10.99 -1.43 14.55
N TYR A 304 -9.82 -0.98 14.08
CA TYR A 304 -9.64 0.24 13.29
C TYR A 304 -9.16 -0.06 11.87
N PHE A 305 -8.30 -1.05 11.74
CA PHE A 305 -7.83 -1.57 10.47
C PHE A 305 -7.45 -3.05 10.60
N GLN A 306 -7.10 -3.65 9.47
CA GLN A 306 -6.61 -5.01 9.38
C GLN A 306 -5.18 -4.97 8.83
N CYS A 307 -4.22 -5.57 9.56
CA CYS A 307 -2.89 -5.84 9.01
C CYS A 307 -3.00 -6.79 7.81
N LYS A 308 -2.25 -6.52 6.74
CA LYS A 308 -2.02 -7.46 5.63
C LYS A 308 -1.19 -8.65 6.09
N TYR A 309 -0.21 -8.44 6.97
CA TYR A 309 0.67 -9.51 7.44
C TYR A 309 -0.10 -10.53 8.27
N ARG A 310 -0.25 -11.75 7.75
CA ARG A 310 -0.83 -12.88 8.49
C ARG A 310 0.28 -13.61 9.22
N TYR A 311 0.33 -13.49 10.54
CA TYR A 311 1.28 -14.25 11.34
C TYR A 311 0.98 -15.75 11.24
N MET A 312 1.96 -16.54 10.81
CA MET A 312 1.87 -18.00 10.79
C MET A 312 2.30 -18.57 12.14
N THR A 313 1.35 -18.83 13.05
CA THR A 313 1.60 -19.75 14.16
C THR A 313 1.77 -21.16 13.61
N THR A 314 2.99 -21.67 13.56
CA THR A 314 3.21 -23.11 13.51
C THR A 314 2.88 -23.69 14.89
N ALA A 315 2.01 -24.70 14.91
CA ALA A 315 1.45 -25.36 16.09
C ALA A 315 0.47 -24.54 16.98
N ALA A 316 -0.58 -25.22 17.44
CA ALA A 316 -1.63 -24.68 18.29
C ALA A 316 -1.24 -24.71 19.78
N THR A 317 -0.33 -23.82 20.19
CA THR A 317 0.00 -23.59 21.60
C THR A 317 -0.35 -22.16 22.02
N SER A 318 -1.43 -22.02 22.81
CA SER A 318 -1.83 -20.84 23.61
C SER A 318 -1.76 -19.45 22.95
N ALA A 319 -2.93 -18.85 22.71
CA ALA A 319 -3.11 -17.55 22.08
C ALA A 319 -2.72 -16.32 22.95
N SER A 320 -1.46 -16.22 23.40
CA SER A 320 -0.99 -15.09 24.24
C SER A 320 0.27 -14.36 23.78
N GLU A 321 0.95 -14.79 22.72
CA GLU A 321 2.12 -14.06 22.14
C GLU A 321 1.99 -13.92 20.62
N SER A 322 0.88 -13.33 20.17
CA SER A 322 0.74 -12.93 18.77
C SER A 322 1.74 -11.81 18.44
N ALA A 323 2.67 -12.06 17.51
CA ALA A 323 3.47 -10.99 16.91
C ALA A 323 2.52 -9.98 16.27
N THR A 324 2.54 -8.74 16.78
CA THR A 324 1.57 -7.71 16.41
C THR A 324 2.25 -6.71 15.49
N ALA A 325 1.81 -6.62 14.24
CA ALA A 325 2.46 -5.77 13.24
C ALA A 325 2.04 -4.30 13.29
N ALA A 326 1.04 -3.90 14.08
CA ALA A 326 0.47 -2.56 14.05
C ALA A 326 0.72 -1.72 15.31
N SER A 327 0.84 -0.40 15.11
CA SER A 327 0.93 0.61 16.17
C SER A 327 0.04 1.82 15.86
N PHE A 328 -0.43 2.52 16.89
CA PHE A 328 -0.92 3.88 16.76
C PHE A 328 0.21 4.88 17.04
N VAL A 329 0.48 5.75 16.06
CA VAL A 329 1.55 6.76 16.07
C VAL A 329 0.92 8.15 15.98
N ARG A 330 1.54 9.17 16.59
CA ARG A 330 1.06 10.56 16.50
C ARG A 330 1.30 11.11 15.09
N PRO A 331 0.33 11.75 14.41
CA PRO A 331 0.55 12.39 13.11
C PRO A 331 1.60 13.51 13.14
N THR A 332 1.85 14.08 14.32
CA THR A 332 2.90 15.09 14.58
C THR A 332 4.29 14.49 14.80
N ARG A 333 4.44 13.16 14.84
CA ARG A 333 5.76 12.51 14.89
C ARG A 333 6.45 12.73 13.54
N PRO A 334 7.66 13.32 13.49
CA PRO A 334 8.45 13.37 12.26
C PRO A 334 8.75 11.96 11.76
N SER A 335 8.60 11.74 10.45
CA SER A 335 9.04 10.54 9.74
C SER A 335 10.44 10.73 9.19
N ASP A 336 11.15 9.64 8.89
CA ASP A 336 12.49 9.69 8.30
C ASP A 336 12.40 10.22 6.85
N THR A 337 13.33 11.10 6.46
CA THR A 337 13.27 11.82 5.18
C THR A 337 13.46 10.88 3.98
N PRO A 338 12.53 10.85 3.01
CA PRO A 338 12.70 10.07 1.78
C PRO A 338 13.86 10.58 0.91
N VAL A 339 14.63 9.66 0.33
CA VAL A 339 15.78 9.98 -0.54
C VAL A 339 15.62 9.43 -1.96
N SER A 340 16.44 9.92 -2.90
CA SER A 340 16.59 9.33 -4.22
C SER A 340 17.66 8.23 -4.26
N PHE A 341 17.66 7.42 -5.32
CA PHE A 341 18.73 6.45 -5.58
C PHE A 341 20.12 7.12 -5.70
N VAL A 342 20.19 8.28 -6.37
CA VAL A 342 21.45 9.02 -6.54
C VAL A 342 21.96 9.59 -5.21
N ALA A 343 21.08 10.15 -4.37
CA ALA A 343 21.45 10.60 -3.03
C ALA A 343 21.89 9.42 -2.15
N ALA A 344 21.15 8.31 -2.16
CA ALA A 344 21.48 7.12 -1.38
C ALA A 344 22.83 6.48 -1.77
N LEU A 345 23.18 6.48 -3.07
CA LEU A 345 24.51 6.05 -3.54
C LEU A 345 25.63 6.92 -2.96
N LYS A 346 25.48 8.25 -3.04
CA LYS A 346 26.48 9.20 -2.52
C LYS A 346 26.63 9.07 -1.01
N ALA A 347 25.52 9.08 -0.27
CA ALA A 347 25.50 8.93 1.17
C ALA A 347 26.18 7.61 1.62
N LYS A 348 25.91 6.50 0.92
CA LYS A 348 26.45 5.18 1.30
C LYS A 348 27.92 4.95 0.92
N TYR A 349 28.37 5.47 -0.21
CA TYR A 349 29.67 5.11 -0.79
C TYR A 349 30.68 6.25 -0.91
N VAL A 350 30.25 7.52 -0.76
CA VAL A 350 31.12 8.71 -0.87
C VAL A 350 31.19 9.48 0.45
N GLU A 351 30.05 9.72 1.10
CA GLU A 351 29.95 10.62 2.27
C GLU A 351 30.31 9.95 3.61
N GLN A 352 30.76 8.68 3.58
CA GLN A 352 31.35 8.02 4.75
C GLN A 352 32.77 8.53 5.05
N GLU A 353 32.89 9.80 5.45
CA GLU A 353 34.01 10.19 6.32
C GLU A 353 33.79 9.59 7.72
N PRO A 354 34.86 9.16 8.41
CA PRO A 354 34.72 8.66 9.77
C PRO A 354 34.35 9.80 10.71
N GLU A 355 33.13 9.79 11.24
CA GLU A 355 32.87 10.52 12.48
C GLU A 355 33.85 10.01 13.53
N ALA A 356 34.64 10.93 14.10
CA ALA A 356 35.45 10.69 15.28
C ALA A 356 34.55 10.57 16.53
N SER A 357 33.66 9.56 16.53
CA SER A 357 32.84 9.21 17.69
C SER A 357 33.65 8.29 18.61
N GLU A 358 33.66 8.58 19.91
CA GLU A 358 34.40 7.84 20.93
C GLU A 358 33.76 6.48 21.30
N ALA A 359 33.00 5.89 20.38
CA ALA A 359 32.43 4.56 20.49
C ALA A 359 33.21 3.60 19.57
N PRO A 360 33.98 2.63 20.10
CA PRO A 360 34.70 1.70 19.24
C PRO A 360 33.69 0.85 18.46
N TYR A 361 33.67 1.04 17.13
CA TYR A 361 33.00 0.15 16.18
C TYR A 361 33.29 -1.30 16.56
N SER A 362 32.24 -2.12 16.58
CA SER A 362 32.27 -3.44 17.19
C SER A 362 33.37 -4.31 16.56
N GLN A 363 34.43 -4.56 17.34
CA GLN A 363 35.49 -5.50 17.00
C GLN A 363 34.88 -6.78 16.43
N VAL A 364 35.15 -7.07 15.16
CA VAL A 364 34.57 -8.26 14.50
C VAL A 364 35.21 -9.50 15.12
N LYS A 365 34.50 -10.11 16.08
CA LYS A 365 34.98 -11.23 16.88
C LYS A 365 34.59 -12.56 16.25
N PHE A 366 35.51 -13.13 15.47
CA PHE A 366 35.40 -14.50 14.98
C PHE A 366 35.99 -15.47 16.01
N ALA A 367 35.13 -16.30 16.64
CA ALA A 367 35.54 -17.35 17.59
C ALA A 367 36.54 -16.87 18.67
N GLY A 368 36.28 -15.70 19.26
CA GLY A 368 37.12 -15.09 20.31
C GLY A 368 38.34 -14.31 19.80
N LYS A 369 38.67 -14.36 18.50
CA LYS A 369 39.72 -13.52 17.89
C LYS A 369 39.14 -12.20 17.42
N ILE A 370 39.79 -11.11 17.79
CA ILE A 370 39.51 -9.76 17.26
C ILE A 370 40.13 -9.68 15.87
N ALA A 371 39.32 -9.42 14.84
CA ALA A 371 39.84 -9.06 13.52
C ALA A 371 40.17 -7.55 13.49
N GLU A 372 41.29 -7.21 12.88
CA GLU A 372 41.78 -5.83 12.70
C GLU A 372 41.52 -5.41 11.23
N GLU A 373 40.95 -4.23 11.00
CA GLU A 373 40.52 -3.77 9.66
C GLU A 373 41.68 -3.27 8.79
N VAL A 374 42.60 -4.16 8.43
CA VAL A 374 43.72 -3.81 7.55
C VAL A 374 43.28 -3.76 6.08
N GLY A 375 43.32 -2.57 5.49
CA GLY A 375 43.12 -2.36 4.04
C GLY A 375 41.73 -1.89 3.60
N PHE A 376 40.77 -1.73 4.53
CA PHE A 376 39.43 -1.22 4.22
C PHE A 376 39.44 0.20 3.61
N ASP A 377 40.45 1.03 3.89
CA ASP A 377 40.59 2.36 3.26
C ASP A 377 40.81 2.30 1.74
N LYS A 378 41.50 1.26 1.25
CA LYS A 378 41.68 1.04 -0.18
C LYS A 378 40.36 0.63 -0.83
N VAL A 379 39.56 -0.17 -0.12
CA VAL A 379 38.21 -0.58 -0.55
C VAL A 379 37.27 0.62 -0.54
N ARG A 380 37.25 1.45 0.51
CA ARG A 380 36.48 2.70 0.59
C ARG A 380 36.81 3.65 -0.56
N ARG A 381 38.09 3.93 -0.83
CA ARG A 381 38.51 4.78 -1.96
C ARG A 381 38.10 4.22 -3.33
N GLN A 382 38.06 2.90 -3.48
CA GLN A 382 37.59 2.24 -4.70
C GLN A 382 36.05 2.24 -4.81
N MET A 383 35.32 2.17 -3.70
CA MET A 383 33.86 2.25 -3.67
C MET A 383 33.34 3.69 -3.88
N ALA A 384 34.11 4.70 -3.46
CA ALA A 384 33.82 6.11 -3.73
C ALA A 384 33.92 6.47 -5.24
N GLN A 385 34.54 5.60 -6.06
CA GLN A 385 34.47 5.68 -7.53
C GLN A 385 33.13 5.10 -8.01
N LEU A 386 32.05 5.87 -7.82
CA LEU A 386 30.69 5.48 -8.18
C LEU A 386 30.55 5.03 -9.64
N ASP A 387 31.38 5.56 -10.53
CA ASP A 387 31.40 5.25 -11.97
C ASP A 387 31.98 3.86 -12.29
N GLU A 388 32.82 3.32 -11.41
CA GLU A 388 33.36 1.96 -11.47
C GLU A 388 32.53 0.92 -10.69
N LEU A 389 31.50 1.36 -9.95
CA LEU A 389 30.71 0.51 -9.07
C LEU A 389 29.88 -0.53 -9.86
N LYS A 390 30.09 -1.81 -9.55
CA LYS A 390 29.42 -2.95 -10.21
C LYS A 390 28.25 -3.54 -9.42
N MET A 391 28.23 -3.31 -8.10
CA MET A 391 27.18 -3.77 -7.20
C MET A 391 26.86 -2.66 -6.20
N ALA A 392 25.58 -2.35 -6.04
CA ALA A 392 25.08 -1.48 -4.97
C ALA A 392 24.09 -2.26 -4.10
N ILE A 393 24.25 -2.17 -2.78
CA ILE A 393 23.27 -2.67 -1.81
C ILE A 393 22.73 -1.46 -1.06
N LEU A 394 21.55 -1.02 -1.44
CA LEU A 394 20.83 0.16 -0.96
C LEU A 394 19.52 -0.28 -0.30
N ASP A 395 19.63 -1.35 0.49
CA ASP A 395 18.55 -1.88 1.33
C ASP A 395 18.36 -1.02 2.58
N GLY A 396 17.10 -0.73 2.94
CA GLY A 396 16.77 -0.01 4.18
C GLY A 396 17.09 1.49 4.19
N VAL A 397 17.31 2.13 3.03
CA VAL A 397 17.85 3.50 2.95
C VAL A 397 16.81 4.59 2.67
N HIS A 398 15.52 4.33 2.93
CA HIS A 398 14.41 5.28 2.75
C HIS A 398 14.23 5.81 1.31
N MET A 399 14.61 5.01 0.31
CA MET A 399 14.52 5.42 -1.09
C MET A 399 13.07 5.47 -1.58
N ALA A 400 12.67 6.58 -2.19
CA ALA A 400 11.32 6.76 -2.74
C ALA A 400 11.31 7.12 -4.24
N SER A 401 12.41 7.66 -4.78
CA SER A 401 12.53 8.05 -6.20
C SER A 401 13.86 7.61 -6.82
N ALA A 402 13.97 7.64 -8.14
CA ALA A 402 15.25 7.45 -8.82
C ALA A 402 16.18 8.65 -8.62
N ARG A 403 15.64 9.87 -8.65
CA ARG A 403 16.37 11.14 -8.58
C ARG A 403 15.49 12.26 -8.02
N GLN A 404 16.12 13.34 -7.59
CA GLN A 404 15.50 14.63 -7.28
C GLN A 404 15.71 15.64 -8.42
N GLU A 405 15.02 16.78 -8.38
CA GLU A 405 15.22 17.85 -9.35
C GLU A 405 16.65 18.41 -9.27
N GLY A 406 17.33 18.54 -10.41
CA GLY A 406 18.73 18.95 -10.49
C GLY A 406 19.76 17.82 -10.32
N GLU A 407 19.35 16.59 -9.97
CA GLU A 407 20.29 15.46 -9.92
C GLU A 407 20.61 14.90 -11.32
N PRO A 408 21.86 14.42 -11.54
CA PRO A 408 22.22 13.73 -12.77
C PRO A 408 21.47 12.40 -12.91
N ALA A 409 21.27 11.97 -14.16
CA ALA A 409 20.72 10.64 -14.45
C ALA A 409 21.64 9.53 -13.89
N VAL A 410 21.07 8.38 -13.50
CA VAL A 410 21.79 7.28 -12.84
C VAL A 410 22.94 6.76 -13.71
N ALA A 411 22.74 6.77 -15.03
CA ALA A 411 23.75 6.40 -16.03
C ALA A 411 25.03 7.25 -15.97
N HIS A 412 24.96 8.50 -15.49
CA HIS A 412 26.14 9.36 -15.32
C HIS A 412 26.86 9.16 -13.99
N VAL A 413 26.17 8.58 -13.00
CA VAL A 413 26.70 8.38 -11.64
C VAL A 413 27.35 7.01 -11.52
N SER A 414 26.68 5.95 -11.99
CA SER A 414 27.12 4.57 -11.84
C SER A 414 26.76 3.68 -13.05
N PRO A 415 27.27 3.96 -14.27
CA PRO A 415 26.92 3.24 -15.50
C PRO A 415 27.27 1.74 -15.49
N LYS A 416 28.18 1.30 -14.61
CA LYS A 416 28.71 -0.08 -14.58
C LYS A 416 27.97 -1.00 -13.61
N LEU A 417 26.90 -0.54 -12.96
CA LEU A 417 26.09 -1.36 -12.07
C LEU A 417 25.48 -2.54 -12.82
N ALA A 418 25.91 -3.75 -12.44
CA ALA A 418 25.38 -5.01 -12.92
C ALA A 418 24.41 -5.63 -11.90
N HIS A 419 24.58 -5.34 -10.61
CA HIS A 419 23.74 -5.87 -9.54
C HIS A 419 23.25 -4.72 -8.65
N ILE A 420 21.94 -4.58 -8.44
CA ILE A 420 21.39 -3.65 -7.44
C ILE A 420 20.43 -4.37 -6.50
N ASP A 421 20.60 -4.11 -5.22
CA ASP A 421 19.62 -4.45 -4.18
C ASP A 421 19.04 -3.15 -3.63
N ILE A 422 17.76 -2.93 -3.89
CA ILE A 422 16.96 -1.79 -3.43
C ILE A 422 15.75 -2.30 -2.62
N SER A 423 15.92 -3.46 -1.97
CA SER A 423 14.95 -4.05 -1.04
C SER A 423 14.65 -3.11 0.13
N ARG A 424 13.49 -3.30 0.80
CA ARG A 424 13.07 -2.56 2.01
C ARG A 424 13.30 -1.05 1.88
N ASN A 425 12.56 -0.42 0.97
CA ASN A 425 12.58 1.03 0.75
C ASN A 425 11.14 1.59 0.75
N LEU A 426 10.98 2.89 0.52
CA LEU A 426 9.68 3.58 0.52
C LEU A 426 8.92 3.46 -0.81
N PHE A 427 9.30 2.53 -1.70
CA PHE A 427 8.60 2.33 -2.98
C PHE A 427 7.19 1.76 -2.79
N GLU A 428 6.23 2.38 -3.48
CA GLU A 428 4.81 2.00 -3.48
C GLU A 428 4.30 1.54 -4.86
N ASN A 429 5.06 1.78 -5.91
CA ASN A 429 4.80 1.35 -7.29
C ASN A 429 6.13 1.08 -8.02
N LEU A 430 6.09 0.53 -9.23
CA LEU A 430 7.28 0.12 -9.97
C LEU A 430 7.92 1.27 -10.76
N GLY A 431 7.28 2.45 -10.86
CA GLY A 431 7.77 3.61 -11.62
C GLY A 431 9.23 3.99 -11.30
N PRO A 432 9.58 4.28 -10.04
CA PRO A 432 10.96 4.57 -9.64
C PRO A 432 11.93 3.43 -9.93
N VAL A 433 11.51 2.17 -9.76
CA VAL A 433 12.34 0.99 -10.04
C VAL A 433 12.66 0.89 -11.54
N VAL A 434 11.66 1.15 -12.39
CA VAL A 434 11.83 1.19 -13.85
C VAL A 434 12.72 2.36 -14.27
N GLU A 435 12.57 3.55 -13.68
CA GLU A 435 13.45 4.71 -13.97
C GLU A 435 14.91 4.43 -13.58
N ILE A 436 15.18 3.83 -12.42
CA ILE A 436 16.54 3.41 -12.01
C ILE A 436 17.13 2.40 -13.00
N CYS A 437 16.36 1.36 -13.37
CA CYS A 437 16.88 0.28 -14.22
C CYS A 437 17.05 0.70 -15.69
N LYS A 438 16.24 1.64 -16.18
CA LYS A 438 16.31 2.18 -17.56
C LYS A 438 17.67 2.78 -17.89
N ASP A 439 18.34 3.35 -16.88
CA ASP A 439 19.66 3.95 -16.98
C ASP A 439 20.83 2.95 -16.83
N LEU A 440 20.53 1.67 -16.55
CA LEU A 440 21.52 0.64 -16.22
C LEU A 440 21.53 -0.51 -17.26
N PRO A 441 22.03 -0.31 -18.49
CA PRO A 441 22.00 -1.31 -19.55
C PRO A 441 22.84 -2.57 -19.25
N SER A 442 23.73 -2.51 -18.26
CA SER A 442 24.53 -3.67 -17.80
C SER A 442 23.83 -4.51 -16.72
N LEU A 443 22.65 -4.11 -16.23
CA LEU A 443 21.99 -4.74 -15.10
C LEU A 443 21.60 -6.20 -15.38
N LYS A 444 22.04 -7.11 -14.49
CA LYS A 444 21.83 -8.56 -14.52
C LYS A 444 21.03 -9.08 -13.32
N LYS A 445 21.17 -8.44 -12.15
CA LYS A 445 20.50 -8.86 -10.91
C LYS A 445 19.81 -7.66 -10.27
N LEU A 446 18.53 -7.84 -9.95
CA LEU A 446 17.70 -6.85 -9.26
C LEU A 446 17.07 -7.50 -8.02
N ALA A 447 17.22 -6.89 -6.86
CA ALA A 447 16.50 -7.24 -5.65
C ALA A 447 15.62 -6.06 -5.20
N ILE A 448 14.32 -6.33 -5.06
CA ILE A 448 13.26 -5.38 -4.68
C ILE A 448 12.40 -5.93 -3.50
N ASN A 449 12.94 -6.89 -2.75
CA ASN A 449 12.28 -7.59 -1.64
C ASN A 449 11.78 -6.60 -0.57
N GLY A 450 10.79 -6.95 0.25
CA GLY A 450 10.36 -6.10 1.38
C GLY A 450 9.61 -4.80 1.03
N ASN A 451 9.62 -4.35 -0.23
CA ASN A 451 8.85 -3.19 -0.69
C ASN A 451 7.34 -3.51 -0.74
N ARG A 452 6.48 -2.51 -0.52
CA ARG A 452 5.01 -2.69 -0.44
C ARG A 452 4.31 -2.07 -1.66
N PHE A 453 4.51 -2.70 -2.82
CA PHE A 453 3.91 -2.25 -4.07
C PHE A 453 2.37 -2.36 -4.04
N GLN A 454 1.71 -1.39 -4.67
CA GLN A 454 0.25 -1.28 -4.78
C GLN A 454 -0.17 -1.27 -6.25
N ASN A 455 -1.40 -1.72 -6.54
CA ASN A 455 -2.03 -1.68 -7.87
C ASN A 455 -1.16 -2.23 -9.01
N VAL A 456 -0.37 -3.29 -8.73
CA VAL A 456 0.63 -3.87 -9.64
C VAL A 456 0.02 -4.34 -10.96
N LEU A 457 -1.24 -4.77 -10.96
CA LEU A 457 -1.94 -5.22 -12.17
C LEU A 457 -2.22 -4.06 -13.13
N GLU A 458 -2.51 -2.86 -12.62
CA GLU A 458 -2.76 -1.64 -13.39
C GLU A 458 -1.52 -0.74 -13.57
N ASP A 459 -0.35 -1.11 -13.02
CA ASP A 459 0.85 -0.26 -13.05
C ASP A 459 1.35 -0.03 -14.49
N ALA A 460 1.15 1.20 -14.97
CA ALA A 460 1.51 1.63 -16.32
C ALA A 460 3.02 1.61 -16.58
N ALA A 461 3.88 1.76 -15.55
CA ALA A 461 5.33 1.71 -15.72
C ALA A 461 5.80 0.34 -16.24
N LEU A 462 5.10 -0.72 -15.84
CA LEU A 462 5.34 -2.09 -16.33
C LEU A 462 4.89 -2.32 -17.78
N GLY A 463 4.28 -1.33 -18.45
CA GLY A 463 4.00 -1.36 -19.89
C GLY A 463 5.21 -1.02 -20.76
N GLU A 464 6.09 -0.13 -20.27
CA GLU A 464 7.30 0.32 -20.96
C GLU A 464 8.60 -0.32 -20.41
N ALA A 465 8.49 -1.05 -19.29
CA ALA A 465 9.63 -1.59 -18.56
C ALA A 465 10.46 -2.66 -19.29
N THR A 466 9.94 -3.29 -20.34
CA THR A 466 10.61 -4.38 -21.09
C THR A 466 12.04 -4.03 -21.52
N THR A 467 12.28 -2.77 -21.91
CA THR A 467 13.62 -2.29 -22.29
C THR A 467 14.52 -2.06 -21.08
N ALA A 468 13.97 -1.55 -19.97
CA ALA A 468 14.70 -1.31 -18.72
C ALA A 468 15.15 -2.62 -18.03
N PHE A 469 14.37 -3.70 -18.19
CA PHE A 469 14.65 -5.00 -17.60
C PHE A 469 15.21 -6.03 -18.61
N LEU A 470 15.50 -5.62 -19.85
CA LEU A 470 15.87 -6.50 -20.98
C LEU A 470 16.97 -7.51 -20.64
N HIS A 471 17.95 -7.09 -19.85
CA HIS A 471 19.17 -7.83 -19.56
C HIS A 471 19.22 -8.47 -18.17
N VAL A 472 18.21 -8.25 -17.33
CA VAL A 472 18.12 -8.77 -15.97
C VAL A 472 17.72 -10.24 -16.01
N SER A 473 18.58 -11.12 -15.49
CA SER A 473 18.40 -12.57 -15.46
C SER A 473 17.98 -13.11 -14.09
N GLU A 474 18.22 -12.34 -13.02
CA GLU A 474 17.84 -12.72 -11.65
C GLU A 474 17.01 -11.61 -10.97
N LEU A 475 15.84 -11.97 -10.46
CA LEU A 475 14.93 -11.07 -9.74
C LEU A 475 14.61 -11.60 -8.34
N GLY A 476 14.89 -10.80 -7.31
CA GLY A 476 14.40 -10.99 -5.94
C GLY A 476 13.17 -10.12 -5.68
N ILE A 477 12.04 -10.77 -5.44
CA ILE A 477 10.72 -10.18 -5.13
C ILE A 477 10.06 -10.95 -3.96
N GLY A 478 10.87 -11.29 -2.96
CA GLY A 478 10.43 -11.94 -1.73
C GLY A 478 9.95 -10.96 -0.66
N ASP A 479 9.12 -11.42 0.27
CA ASP A 479 8.55 -10.61 1.36
C ASP A 479 7.96 -9.27 0.83
N ASN A 480 7.33 -9.26 -0.34
CA ASN A 480 6.68 -8.06 -0.89
C ASN A 480 5.18 -8.00 -0.54
N MET A 481 4.62 -9.09 0.02
CA MET A 481 3.20 -9.28 0.30
C MET A 481 2.33 -9.23 -0.97
N LEU A 482 2.87 -9.72 -2.09
CA LEU A 482 2.20 -9.78 -3.39
C LEU A 482 1.55 -11.14 -3.64
N ARG A 483 0.42 -11.13 -4.37
CA ARG A 483 -0.22 -12.35 -4.88
C ARG A 483 0.56 -12.89 -6.08
N TRP A 484 0.31 -14.16 -6.43
CA TRP A 484 1.02 -14.81 -7.54
C TRP A 484 0.80 -14.11 -8.88
N GLU A 485 -0.40 -13.60 -9.14
CA GLU A 485 -0.73 -12.87 -10.36
C GLU A 485 0.07 -11.57 -10.49
N GLU A 486 0.33 -10.89 -9.37
CA GLU A 486 1.10 -9.64 -9.29
C GLU A 486 2.60 -9.93 -9.47
N ILE A 487 3.10 -11.01 -8.86
CA ILE A 487 4.48 -11.49 -9.05
C ILE A 487 4.71 -11.85 -10.53
N CYS A 488 3.80 -12.60 -11.16
CA CYS A 488 3.88 -12.91 -12.59
C CYS A 488 3.78 -11.65 -13.47
N ARG A 489 2.89 -10.70 -13.14
CA ARG A 489 2.74 -9.43 -13.88
C ARG A 489 4.03 -8.62 -13.91
N ILE A 490 4.79 -8.62 -12.82
CA ILE A 490 6.12 -8.00 -12.74
C ILE A 490 7.14 -8.86 -13.49
N ALA A 491 7.25 -10.15 -13.18
CA ALA A 491 8.29 -11.02 -13.73
C ALA A 491 8.21 -11.16 -15.28
N VAL A 492 7.03 -11.10 -15.88
CA VAL A 492 6.86 -11.11 -17.35
C VAL A 492 7.49 -9.87 -18.02
N ALA A 493 7.70 -8.77 -17.30
CA ALA A 493 8.40 -7.60 -17.82
C ALA A 493 9.93 -7.79 -17.96
N PHE A 494 10.48 -8.97 -17.60
CA PHE A 494 11.91 -9.30 -17.61
C PHE A 494 12.20 -10.38 -18.68
N PRO A 495 12.50 -10.01 -19.95
CA PRO A 495 12.60 -10.98 -21.06
C PRO A 495 13.73 -12.00 -20.95
N SER A 496 14.77 -11.71 -20.16
CA SER A 496 15.92 -12.58 -19.94
C SER A 496 15.87 -13.36 -18.61
N LEU A 497 14.73 -13.34 -17.89
CA LEU A 497 14.65 -13.87 -16.53
C LEU A 497 14.80 -15.39 -16.48
N THR A 498 15.88 -15.87 -15.85
CA THR A 498 16.17 -17.29 -15.62
C THR A 498 15.95 -17.71 -14.18
N ASN A 499 16.05 -16.77 -13.22
CA ASN A 499 15.97 -17.01 -11.79
C ASN A 499 15.00 -16.01 -11.13
N LEU A 500 13.96 -16.53 -10.48
CA LEU A 500 12.99 -15.74 -9.72
C LEU A 500 12.99 -16.21 -8.26
N ALA A 501 13.19 -15.29 -7.32
CA ALA A 501 13.04 -15.55 -5.90
C ALA A 501 11.84 -14.76 -5.36
N ALA A 502 10.76 -15.47 -5.03
CA ALA A 502 9.48 -14.95 -4.57
C ALA A 502 9.06 -15.56 -3.21
N GLY A 503 10.05 -15.89 -2.38
CA GLY A 503 9.83 -16.43 -1.03
C GLY A 503 9.14 -15.45 -0.09
N ALA A 504 8.60 -15.94 1.04
CA ALA A 504 8.01 -15.12 2.10
C ALA A 504 6.85 -14.18 1.70
N ASN A 505 6.18 -14.41 0.56
CA ASN A 505 4.99 -13.64 0.14
C ASN A 505 3.67 -14.16 0.74
N GLN A 506 3.72 -15.12 1.67
CA GLN A 506 2.55 -15.77 2.31
C GLN A 506 1.60 -16.47 1.30
N LEU A 507 2.14 -16.91 0.15
CA LEU A 507 1.36 -17.57 -0.89
C LEU A 507 0.86 -18.95 -0.40
N THR A 508 -0.46 -19.15 -0.37
CA THR A 508 -1.07 -20.46 -0.05
C THR A 508 -1.29 -21.32 -1.29
N GLN A 509 -1.44 -20.71 -2.46
CA GLN A 509 -1.69 -21.37 -3.74
C GLN A 509 -1.23 -20.47 -4.90
N LEU A 510 -0.82 -21.07 -6.01
CA LEU A 510 -0.47 -20.38 -7.26
C LEU A 510 -1.67 -20.37 -8.20
N SER A 511 -2.28 -19.19 -8.38
CA SER A 511 -3.38 -18.98 -9.33
C SER A 511 -2.98 -19.30 -10.77
N ALA A 512 -3.91 -19.80 -11.58
CA ALA A 512 -3.67 -20.05 -13.00
C ALA A 512 -3.53 -18.74 -13.79
N VAL A 513 -2.30 -18.37 -14.15
CA VAL A 513 -1.99 -17.15 -14.91
C VAL A 513 -1.11 -17.42 -16.12
N ASN A 514 -1.22 -16.53 -17.13
CA ASN A 514 -0.34 -16.55 -18.28
C ASN A 514 1.05 -16.03 -17.89
N CYS A 515 1.99 -16.94 -17.71
CA CYS A 515 3.39 -16.63 -17.39
C CYS A 515 4.19 -16.10 -18.60
N GLY A 516 3.59 -15.95 -19.78
CA GLY A 516 4.21 -15.34 -20.96
C GLY A 516 5.55 -15.97 -21.33
N GLY A 517 6.56 -15.14 -21.58
CA GLY A 517 7.93 -15.58 -21.91
C GLY A 517 8.60 -16.43 -20.84
N LEU A 518 8.19 -16.32 -19.57
CA LEU A 518 8.77 -17.10 -18.46
C LEU A 518 8.62 -18.61 -18.67
N SER A 519 7.63 -19.05 -19.46
CA SER A 519 7.43 -20.46 -19.83
C SER A 519 8.67 -21.10 -20.45
N THR A 520 9.47 -20.32 -21.19
CA THR A 520 10.67 -20.80 -21.89
C THR A 520 11.98 -20.25 -21.32
N THR A 521 11.96 -19.16 -20.54
CA THR A 521 13.19 -18.58 -19.95
C THR A 521 13.45 -19.00 -18.51
N LEU A 522 12.41 -19.19 -17.68
CA LEU A 522 12.60 -19.40 -16.25
C LEU A 522 13.08 -20.83 -15.97
N THR A 523 14.25 -20.95 -15.34
CA THR A 523 14.89 -22.23 -15.01
C THR A 523 14.94 -22.52 -13.51
N SER A 524 14.85 -21.49 -12.67
CA SER A 524 14.98 -21.59 -11.22
C SER A 524 13.93 -20.71 -10.54
N LEU A 525 13.12 -21.30 -9.67
CA LEU A 525 12.07 -20.61 -8.93
C LEU A 525 12.19 -20.91 -7.44
N ASN A 526 12.46 -19.88 -6.64
CA ASN A 526 12.43 -19.94 -5.18
C ASN A 526 11.08 -19.42 -4.67
N LEU A 527 10.39 -20.27 -3.91
CA LEU A 527 9.09 -20.09 -3.26
C LEU A 527 9.21 -20.47 -1.76
N GLU A 528 10.40 -20.34 -1.18
CA GLU A 528 10.66 -20.69 0.22
C GLU A 528 9.86 -19.81 1.19
N PHE A 529 9.54 -20.33 2.37
CA PHE A 529 8.85 -19.60 3.44
C PHE A 529 7.49 -18.98 3.04
N ASN A 530 6.81 -19.59 2.07
CA ASN A 530 5.41 -19.31 1.76
C ASN A 530 4.51 -20.24 2.60
N SER A 531 3.24 -20.39 2.19
CA SER A 531 2.19 -21.05 2.95
C SER A 531 1.62 -22.29 2.26
N PHE A 532 2.31 -22.85 1.25
CA PHE A 532 1.83 -24.03 0.51
C PHE A 532 1.68 -25.23 1.44
N SER A 533 0.59 -25.99 1.26
CA SER A 533 0.19 -27.14 2.08
C SER A 533 0.21 -28.46 1.31
N THR A 534 0.13 -28.38 -0.02
CA THR A 534 0.15 -29.50 -0.94
C THR A 534 1.00 -29.20 -2.19
N ILE A 535 1.41 -30.23 -2.93
CA ILE A 535 2.06 -30.03 -4.24
C ILE A 535 1.05 -29.54 -5.30
N SER A 536 -0.23 -29.91 -5.21
CA SER A 536 -1.30 -29.36 -6.07
C SER A 536 -1.45 -27.84 -5.96
N ASP A 537 -1.03 -27.23 -4.85
CA ASP A 537 -1.06 -25.77 -4.67
C ASP A 537 -0.14 -25.06 -5.70
N LEU A 538 0.81 -25.78 -6.30
CA LEU A 538 1.77 -25.30 -7.29
C LEU A 538 1.33 -25.49 -8.75
N ALA A 539 0.08 -25.89 -9.01
CA ALA A 539 -0.37 -26.34 -10.34
C ALA A 539 -0.06 -25.36 -11.51
N SER A 540 0.00 -24.04 -11.27
CA SER A 540 0.38 -23.05 -12.30
C SER A 540 1.79 -23.27 -12.89
N LEU A 541 2.71 -23.93 -12.17
CA LEU A 541 4.06 -24.20 -12.65
C LEU A 541 4.11 -25.25 -13.78
N THR A 542 3.02 -25.97 -14.03
CA THR A 542 2.90 -26.91 -15.16
C THR A 542 3.13 -26.23 -16.53
N SER A 543 2.86 -24.92 -16.62
CA SER A 543 3.10 -24.09 -17.80
C SER A 543 4.58 -23.74 -18.05
N LEU A 544 5.48 -23.96 -17.08
CA LEU A 544 6.87 -23.50 -17.13
C LEU A 544 7.79 -24.59 -17.69
N SER A 545 7.78 -24.74 -19.02
CA SER A 545 8.48 -25.81 -19.74
C SER A 545 9.99 -25.87 -19.50
N SER A 546 10.65 -24.73 -19.25
CA SER A 546 12.09 -24.66 -18.99
C SER A 546 12.50 -24.81 -17.52
N LEU A 547 11.55 -24.92 -16.59
CA LEU A 547 11.83 -24.93 -15.15
C LEU A 547 12.61 -26.18 -14.74
N ARG A 548 13.69 -26.00 -13.99
CA ARG A 548 14.61 -27.08 -13.55
C ARG A 548 14.66 -27.22 -12.03
N ASN A 549 14.67 -26.11 -11.31
CA ASN A 549 14.88 -26.06 -9.87
C ASN A 549 13.69 -25.38 -9.19
N ILE A 550 13.10 -26.03 -8.20
CA ILE A 550 12.02 -25.47 -7.37
C ILE A 550 12.47 -25.51 -5.90
N TYR A 551 12.45 -24.37 -5.22
CA TYR A 551 12.75 -24.28 -3.79
C TYR A 551 11.48 -23.99 -3.01
N LEU A 552 11.07 -24.91 -2.14
CA LEU A 552 9.85 -24.91 -1.32
C LEU A 552 10.17 -25.07 0.16
N LYS A 553 11.42 -24.84 0.57
CA LYS A 553 11.86 -24.92 1.96
C LYS A 553 10.98 -24.06 2.87
N GLY A 554 10.63 -24.56 4.06
CA GLY A 554 9.94 -23.75 5.07
C GLY A 554 8.47 -23.44 4.74
N ASN A 555 7.84 -24.27 3.91
CA ASN A 555 6.40 -24.24 3.68
C ASN A 555 5.69 -25.23 4.62
N ASN A 556 4.41 -25.51 4.40
CA ASN A 556 3.58 -26.41 5.21
C ASN A 556 3.22 -27.71 4.45
N ILE A 557 4.00 -28.09 3.43
CA ILE A 557 3.65 -29.17 2.50
C ILE A 557 3.61 -30.51 3.25
N ARG A 558 2.45 -31.18 3.19
CA ARG A 558 2.24 -32.50 3.81
C ARG A 558 1.82 -33.59 2.83
N SER A 559 1.04 -33.23 1.82
CA SER A 559 0.49 -34.18 0.83
C SER A 559 0.77 -33.73 -0.60
N LEU A 560 0.67 -34.65 -1.55
CA LEU A 560 0.76 -34.33 -2.97
C LEU A 560 -0.48 -33.55 -3.45
N SER A 561 -1.66 -34.03 -3.08
CA SER A 561 -2.96 -33.45 -3.45
C SER A 561 -3.68 -32.83 -2.24
N SER A 562 -4.61 -31.91 -2.47
CA SER A 562 -5.68 -31.58 -1.52
C SER A 562 -6.85 -32.59 -1.65
N LYS A 563 -7.95 -32.41 -0.91
CA LYS A 563 -9.15 -33.25 -1.09
C LYS A 563 -9.93 -32.85 -2.34
N GLU A 564 -9.85 -31.59 -2.72
CA GLU A 564 -10.61 -30.94 -3.77
C GLU A 564 -9.85 -30.91 -5.12
N THR A 565 -8.52 -30.93 -5.08
CA THR A 565 -7.64 -30.74 -6.25
C THR A 565 -6.62 -31.86 -6.36
N PRO A 566 -6.62 -32.67 -7.43
CA PRO A 566 -5.59 -33.68 -7.66
C PRO A 566 -4.26 -33.04 -8.05
N CYS A 567 -3.15 -33.60 -7.58
CA CYS A 567 -1.81 -33.18 -8.00
C CYS A 567 -1.60 -33.40 -9.51
N PRO A 568 -1.20 -32.39 -10.29
CA PRO A 568 -0.89 -32.56 -11.71
C PRO A 568 0.46 -33.25 -11.91
N THR A 569 0.77 -33.64 -13.15
CA THR A 569 2.14 -34.01 -13.55
C THR A 569 2.84 -32.78 -14.09
N PHE A 570 4.01 -32.46 -13.53
CA PHE A 570 4.82 -31.31 -13.89
C PHE A 570 5.83 -31.64 -15.01
N PRO A 571 6.36 -30.63 -15.71
CA PRO A 571 7.33 -30.82 -16.79
C PRO A 571 8.54 -31.69 -16.40
N ALA A 572 8.91 -32.63 -17.27
CA ALA A 572 10.06 -33.51 -17.10
C ALA A 572 11.43 -32.80 -17.18
N SER A 573 11.44 -31.48 -17.33
CA SER A 573 12.60 -30.58 -17.20
C SER A 573 12.99 -30.31 -15.75
N ILE A 574 12.05 -30.44 -14.80
CA ILE A 574 12.31 -30.27 -13.37
C ILE A 574 13.23 -31.39 -12.88
N ARG A 575 14.41 -31.02 -12.38
CA ARG A 575 15.47 -31.91 -11.88
C ARG A 575 15.65 -31.83 -10.37
N TYR A 576 15.49 -30.63 -9.79
CA TYR A 576 15.77 -30.36 -8.38
C TYR A 576 14.53 -29.84 -7.65
N ILE A 577 14.23 -30.43 -6.50
CA ILE A 577 13.19 -29.96 -5.58
C ILE A 577 13.75 -29.88 -4.15
N ASP A 578 13.61 -28.72 -3.52
CA ASP A 578 13.83 -28.54 -2.09
C ASP A 578 12.49 -28.47 -1.36
N ILE A 579 12.13 -29.52 -0.61
CA ILE A 579 10.99 -29.56 0.32
C ILE A 579 11.49 -29.76 1.77
N SER A 580 12.70 -29.31 2.10
CA SER A 580 13.18 -29.33 3.49
C SER A 580 12.33 -28.42 4.40
N TYR A 581 12.30 -28.65 5.71
CA TYR A 581 11.50 -27.84 6.64
C TYR A 581 10.02 -27.74 6.23
N ASN A 582 9.37 -28.89 5.99
CA ASN A 582 7.95 -29.00 5.65
C ASN A 582 7.27 -30.01 6.60
N GLN A 583 6.05 -30.46 6.28
CA GLN A 583 5.20 -31.28 7.16
C GLN A 583 4.97 -32.70 6.62
N VAL A 584 5.83 -33.22 5.74
CA VAL A 584 5.68 -34.58 5.17
C VAL A 584 5.86 -35.64 6.26
N ASP A 585 4.78 -36.37 6.56
CA ASP A 585 4.66 -37.29 7.71
C ASP A 585 4.60 -38.78 7.32
N ASN A 586 4.62 -39.11 6.03
CA ASN A 586 4.40 -40.45 5.50
C ASN A 586 5.27 -40.76 4.26
N TRP A 587 5.47 -42.06 3.98
CA TRP A 587 6.23 -42.53 2.81
C TRP A 587 5.42 -42.55 1.50
N ASP A 588 4.08 -42.56 1.54
CA ASP A 588 3.24 -42.54 0.33
C ASP A 588 3.49 -41.27 -0.51
N PHE A 589 3.79 -40.15 0.15
CA PHE A 589 4.26 -38.92 -0.50
C PHE A 589 5.52 -39.14 -1.35
N ILE A 590 6.48 -39.91 -0.84
CA ILE A 590 7.77 -40.21 -1.49
C ILE A 590 7.57 -41.17 -2.66
N ASP A 591 6.82 -42.25 -2.42
CA ASP A 591 6.55 -43.30 -3.42
C ASP A 591 5.80 -42.76 -4.64
N ASN A 592 4.98 -41.73 -4.47
CA ASN A 592 4.24 -41.08 -5.55
C ASN A 592 4.92 -39.81 -6.12
N LEU A 593 6.03 -39.34 -5.54
CA LEU A 593 6.62 -38.04 -5.93
C LEU A 593 7.06 -38.01 -7.41
N THR A 594 7.67 -39.09 -7.90
CA THR A 594 8.14 -39.19 -9.30
C THR A 594 7.02 -39.30 -10.33
N LYS A 595 5.82 -39.77 -9.95
CA LYS A 595 4.63 -39.75 -10.81
C LYS A 595 4.23 -38.31 -11.18
N HIS A 596 4.46 -37.37 -10.27
CA HIS A 596 4.18 -35.95 -10.45
C HIS A 596 5.39 -35.17 -10.94
N PHE A 597 6.61 -35.59 -10.59
CA PHE A 597 7.86 -35.03 -11.09
C PHE A 597 8.71 -36.10 -11.81
N PRO A 598 8.33 -36.50 -13.04
CA PRO A 598 9.01 -37.59 -13.76
C PRO A 598 10.48 -37.28 -14.08
N GLY A 599 10.86 -35.99 -14.11
CA GLY A 599 12.22 -35.55 -14.35
C GLY A 599 13.16 -35.52 -13.13
N LEU A 600 12.64 -35.76 -11.92
CA LEU A 600 13.36 -35.52 -10.67
C LEU A 600 14.65 -36.35 -10.56
N THR A 601 15.78 -35.70 -10.34
CA THR A 601 17.08 -36.37 -10.07
C THR A 601 17.77 -35.87 -8.80
N ALA A 602 17.30 -34.78 -8.20
CA ALA A 602 17.86 -34.27 -6.95
C ALA A 602 16.75 -33.81 -5.99
N LEU A 603 16.81 -34.26 -4.75
CA LEU A 603 15.80 -33.98 -3.73
C LEU A 603 16.47 -33.47 -2.44
N ARG A 604 15.88 -32.46 -1.81
CA ARG A 604 16.15 -32.14 -0.41
C ARG A 604 14.86 -32.23 0.40
N ILE A 605 14.91 -32.95 1.51
CA ILE A 605 13.74 -33.31 2.33
C ILE A 605 14.05 -33.38 3.84
N SER A 606 15.31 -33.17 4.25
CA SER A 606 15.71 -33.03 5.66
C SER A 606 14.76 -32.09 6.44
N HIS A 607 14.49 -32.39 7.71
CA HIS A 607 13.55 -31.63 8.54
C HIS A 607 12.09 -31.69 8.06
N ASN A 608 11.63 -32.90 7.78
CA ASN A 608 10.22 -33.26 7.71
C ASN A 608 9.95 -34.34 8.78
N PRO A 609 8.72 -34.48 9.30
CA PRO A 609 8.39 -35.52 10.28
C PRO A 609 8.76 -36.96 9.85
N VAL A 610 8.72 -37.29 8.55
CA VAL A 610 9.15 -38.58 7.99
C VAL A 610 10.68 -38.80 8.07
N TYR A 611 11.47 -37.75 8.29
CA TYR A 611 12.93 -37.75 8.43
C TYR A 611 13.40 -37.55 9.88
N ASP A 612 12.77 -36.63 10.62
CA ASP A 612 13.17 -36.21 11.95
C ASP A 612 12.32 -36.90 13.04
N VAL A 613 12.32 -38.25 13.06
CA VAL A 613 11.50 -39.04 14.00
C VAL A 613 12.11 -39.07 15.40
N ARG A 614 11.92 -37.97 16.15
CA ARG A 614 11.97 -37.95 17.63
C ARG A 614 10.56 -37.95 18.27
N ALA A 615 9.50 -38.06 17.46
CA ALA A 615 8.17 -37.57 17.83
C ALA A 615 7.00 -38.58 17.67
N SER A 616 7.23 -39.90 17.68
CA SER A 616 6.12 -40.85 17.88
C SER A 616 6.49 -41.99 18.83
N HIS A 617 5.67 -42.16 19.87
CA HIS A 617 5.64 -43.38 20.65
C HIS A 617 4.84 -44.43 19.86
N ASN A 618 5.42 -45.62 19.67
CA ASN A 618 4.81 -46.86 19.10
C ASN A 618 5.08 -47.20 17.62
N ALA A 619 6.07 -46.61 16.94
CA ALA A 619 6.61 -47.13 15.68
C ALA A 619 8.09 -47.52 15.83
N PRO A 620 8.61 -48.55 15.13
CA PRO A 620 10.05 -48.84 15.12
C PRO A 620 10.79 -47.68 14.46
N THR A 621 11.59 -46.97 15.25
CA THR A 621 12.21 -45.68 14.90
C THR A 621 13.25 -45.82 13.79
N ALA A 622 13.02 -45.16 12.66
CA ALA A 622 14.05 -44.87 11.67
C ALA A 622 14.93 -43.73 12.16
N THR A 623 16.26 -43.88 12.13
CA THR A 623 17.18 -42.74 12.30
C THR A 623 17.19 -41.89 11.03
N ALA A 624 17.81 -40.70 11.08
CA ALA A 624 18.00 -39.87 9.88
C ALA A 624 18.76 -40.62 8.76
N ASP A 625 19.68 -41.51 9.13
CA ASP A 625 20.42 -42.36 8.19
C ASP A 625 19.50 -43.44 7.57
N GLU A 626 18.59 -44.04 8.36
CA GLU A 626 17.60 -44.98 7.83
C GLU A 626 16.60 -44.27 6.89
N ALA A 627 16.15 -43.06 7.23
CA ALA A 627 15.30 -42.26 6.36
C ALA A 627 16.03 -41.87 5.05
N HIS A 628 17.34 -41.59 5.12
CA HIS A 628 18.18 -41.40 3.94
C HIS A 628 18.19 -42.64 3.05
N MET A 629 18.51 -43.81 3.61
CA MET A 629 18.52 -45.09 2.88
C MET A 629 17.13 -45.43 2.30
N PHE A 630 16.05 -45.26 3.05
CA PHE A 630 14.69 -45.51 2.54
C PHE A 630 14.32 -44.58 1.38
N THR A 631 14.73 -43.30 1.42
CA THR A 631 14.49 -42.36 0.31
C THR A 631 15.25 -42.79 -0.96
N ILE A 632 16.50 -43.22 -0.80
CA ILE A 632 17.33 -43.76 -1.90
C ILE A 632 16.70 -45.03 -2.50
N ALA A 633 16.25 -45.96 -1.67
CA ALA A 633 15.65 -47.21 -2.14
C ALA A 633 14.29 -47.00 -2.82
N ARG A 634 13.48 -46.03 -2.35
CA ARG A 634 12.15 -45.73 -2.91
C ARG A 634 12.20 -44.92 -4.20
N ILE A 635 13.16 -44.01 -4.36
CA ILE A 635 13.31 -43.20 -5.58
C ILE A 635 14.60 -43.55 -6.34
N GLY A 636 14.53 -44.65 -7.12
CA GLY A 636 15.65 -45.18 -7.90
C GLY A 636 16.30 -44.20 -8.88
N GLN A 637 15.57 -43.18 -9.38
CA GLN A 637 16.09 -42.19 -10.32
C GLN A 637 16.84 -40.99 -9.68
N LEU A 638 16.89 -40.88 -8.35
CA LEU A 638 17.69 -39.83 -7.71
C LEU A 638 19.19 -40.03 -7.97
N GLN A 639 19.90 -38.94 -8.20
CA GLN A 639 21.35 -38.81 -8.30
C GLN A 639 21.92 -38.07 -7.09
N SER A 640 21.12 -37.21 -6.45
CA SER A 640 21.50 -36.51 -5.22
C SER A 640 20.35 -36.44 -4.21
N LEU A 641 20.68 -36.53 -2.93
CA LEU A 641 19.75 -36.43 -1.81
C LEU A 641 20.38 -35.63 -0.67
N ASN A 642 19.71 -34.56 -0.23
CA ASN A 642 20.18 -33.66 0.83
C ASN A 642 21.63 -33.16 0.63
N PHE A 643 21.97 -32.79 -0.61
CA PHE A 643 23.31 -32.38 -1.11
C PHE A 643 24.37 -33.49 -1.22
N SER A 644 24.15 -34.69 -0.69
CA SER A 644 24.99 -35.85 -0.98
C SER A 644 24.77 -36.31 -2.42
N GLN A 645 25.84 -36.69 -3.13
CA GLN A 645 25.73 -37.49 -4.36
C GLN A 645 25.45 -38.94 -3.97
N ILE A 646 24.66 -39.66 -4.75
CA ILE A 646 24.33 -41.07 -4.50
C ILE A 646 25.11 -41.93 -5.48
N THR A 647 26.04 -42.73 -4.96
CA THR A 647 26.81 -43.69 -5.76
C THR A 647 26.03 -44.97 -6.04
N ALA A 648 26.58 -45.84 -6.90
CA ALA A 648 26.02 -47.17 -7.14
C ALA A 648 26.04 -48.05 -5.86
N ASP A 649 27.10 -47.92 -5.05
CA ASP A 649 27.22 -48.66 -3.79
C ASP A 649 26.21 -48.17 -2.76
N ASP A 650 26.00 -46.85 -2.64
CA ASP A 650 24.96 -46.27 -1.79
C ASP A 650 23.57 -46.78 -2.17
N ARG A 651 23.30 -46.92 -3.49
CA ARG A 651 22.05 -47.47 -4.02
C ARG A 651 21.85 -48.92 -3.58
N ALA A 652 22.83 -49.78 -3.86
CA ALA A 652 22.76 -51.20 -3.54
C ALA A 652 22.61 -51.43 -2.02
N ASN A 653 23.34 -50.67 -1.20
CA ASN A 653 23.24 -50.72 0.25
C ASN A 653 21.85 -50.28 0.75
N ALA A 654 21.31 -49.19 0.21
CA ALA A 654 19.97 -48.68 0.53
C ALA A 654 18.86 -49.68 0.17
N GLU A 655 18.90 -50.24 -1.04
CA GLU A 655 17.92 -51.22 -1.52
C GLU A 655 17.96 -52.52 -0.71
N MET A 656 19.15 -53.06 -0.45
CA MET A 656 19.32 -54.25 0.40
C MET A 656 18.84 -54.01 1.83
N PHE A 657 19.13 -52.84 2.41
CA PHE A 657 18.64 -52.46 3.73
C PHE A 657 17.12 -52.39 3.77
N TYR A 658 16.49 -51.72 2.78
CA TYR A 658 15.05 -51.59 2.67
C TYR A 658 14.34 -52.94 2.51
N LEU A 659 14.85 -53.82 1.63
CA LEU A 659 14.36 -55.20 1.49
C LEU A 659 14.48 -55.99 2.79
N SER A 660 15.58 -55.83 3.54
CA SER A 660 15.74 -56.49 4.86
C SER A 660 14.71 -56.03 5.90
N ARG A 661 14.28 -54.76 5.82
CA ARG A 661 13.26 -54.17 6.70
C ARG A 661 11.86 -54.67 6.34
N ILE A 662 11.53 -54.75 5.05
CA ILE A 662 10.29 -55.38 4.56
C ILE A 662 10.23 -56.86 5.00
N ALA A 663 11.30 -57.63 4.78
CA ALA A 663 11.35 -59.04 5.16
C ALA A 663 11.13 -59.25 6.67
N LYS A 664 11.68 -58.36 7.51
CA LYS A 664 11.43 -58.38 8.97
C LYS A 664 9.98 -58.02 9.34
N GLN A 665 9.33 -57.10 8.62
CA GLN A 665 7.93 -56.74 8.84
C GLN A 665 6.95 -57.82 8.37
N LEU A 666 7.28 -58.57 7.31
CA LEU A 666 6.47 -59.70 6.83
C LEU A 666 6.64 -60.98 7.65
N ALA A 667 7.68 -61.06 8.48
CA ALA A 667 7.97 -62.18 9.36
C ALA A 667 7.55 -61.95 10.83
N ALA A 668 6.93 -60.80 11.11
CA ALA A 668 6.42 -60.39 12.42
C ALA A 668 4.88 -60.34 12.43
#